data_AF-A0A087AQ82-F1
#
_entry.id   AF-A0A087AQ82-F1
#
_cell.length_a   1.000
_cell.length_b   1.000
_cell.length_c   1.000
_cell.angle_alpha   90.00
_cell.angle_beta   90.00
_cell.angle_gamma   90.00
#
_symmetry.space_group_name_H-M   'P 1'
#
loop_
_entity.id
_entity.type
_entity.pdbx_description
1 polymer ?
#
loop_
_entity_poly.entity_id
_entity_poly.type
_entity_poly.pdbx_seq_one_letter_code
_entity_poly.pdbx_strand_id
1 'polypeptide(L)'
;MEDHVNPMDGMRPGGDYTAAQLGELLRLLNANYHLRGGDINTHLVLGGIRFSDPPTLDTCNKWLTDSGPVAEAAMMPGGGPIWPIGYQKAVTAIAEGRYRVCDNDPNVFYALDRPDDGMEALESYHVLNFESELDVKSASRSREIERALKAMIRLMATLRPDLYAPVRRGARIHTPSGRQATMYVKDGKPTLTKKDEPDRIPYIVDIAVPEEALPGNKDDYQAMNVRVHKWMSFVTGTEASALNLALYWAYPIMAPRLENLWCFYGQGGNGKGLLFGGFRRTFDRWCSEIDIERLSQGGFDGGNEAGKLVDALWVSDPESDMSSEACARAMKKIATCDPFTVRYGGGVAYEVRPHCGFISLTNRAPYKEATRAFERRLVEVNASEGHTHDEFAKLANWLDNRYGAVEMLLFSAALWTHGYRPDMTESIGTLESLDESELFAVKEIVEKGFTVSADNPYLGKGHRYSRSFINRTGLKTGRRQGDFGLTVKSESMFKPYREAMESMLTADVRQAEALKEKKATRAVTDLATLTPNDADPVEWARAKRDGGDTGVYVPAENKVARNWHRKAESGQAATLPDFTVSPSAAEIAGDNTVIIDWDADHDGNGCEHGLNRMERDLGAPIGSEDFPMPYLERSARGGYHGTYRVPPDLMRYFKKSAVGKATSGDPTLLVDLKAAGGGYVICAGSRTDQGVYEPVAAPIDGRVPMLTQPMLELFSKYGFVRMPEAYTGPDGKAHVGHGDSRPTVAPSSFKRFRSSDGRLHLDTSPMPRGARHNELLRRAVYVVAAATAMNLPQSDIDSAFDELRSLAGDHDRKDTEHVLEDAARNYGFQYRRPRTDNPND
;
A
#
# COMPACT_ATOMS: atom_id res chain seq x y z
N MET A 1 -24.33 25.73 67.24
CA MET A 1 -23.37 25.57 66.14
C MET A 1 -23.68 24.25 65.48
N GLU A 2 -24.65 24.26 64.57
CA GLU A 2 -25.04 23.14 63.71
C GLU A 2 -25.81 23.80 62.56
N ASP A 3 -25.06 24.23 61.55
CA ASP A 3 -25.51 24.49 60.18
C ASP A 3 -24.23 24.71 59.36
N HIS A 4 -23.45 23.65 59.25
CA HIS A 4 -22.33 23.59 58.30
C HIS A 4 -22.94 23.43 56.90
N VAL A 5 -23.22 24.55 56.24
CA VAL A 5 -23.43 24.53 54.79
C VAL A 5 -22.08 24.23 54.15
N ASN A 6 -21.92 23.03 53.63
CA ASN A 6 -20.73 22.60 52.91
C ASN A 6 -20.63 23.41 51.59
N PRO A 7 -19.55 24.18 51.35
CA PRO A 7 -19.38 24.98 50.12
C PRO A 7 -19.38 24.15 48.83
N MET A 8 -19.25 22.82 48.95
CA MET A 8 -19.30 21.88 47.84
C MET A 8 -20.72 21.64 47.28
N ASP A 9 -21.79 21.94 48.03
CA ASP A 9 -23.15 21.62 47.59
C ASP A 9 -23.82 22.74 46.78
N GLY A 10 -23.32 23.98 46.85
CA GLY A 10 -23.87 25.14 46.13
C GLY A 10 -23.14 25.53 44.83
N MET A 11 -21.98 24.93 44.54
CA MET A 11 -21.10 25.31 43.41
C MET A 11 -20.90 24.15 42.44
N ARG A 12 -21.99 23.63 41.87
CA ARG A 12 -21.90 22.68 40.75
C ARG A 12 -21.75 23.43 39.41
N PRO A 13 -20.97 22.90 38.45
CA PRO A 13 -20.94 23.43 37.09
C PRO A 13 -22.31 23.26 36.43
N GLY A 14 -22.91 24.35 35.93
CA GLY A 14 -24.10 24.30 35.07
C GLY A 14 -25.37 24.98 35.58
N GLY A 15 -25.34 25.74 36.69
CA GLY A 15 -26.46 26.58 37.12
C GLY A 15 -26.14 28.08 36.94
N ASP A 16 -27.09 28.83 36.38
CA ASP A 16 -27.02 30.29 36.29
C ASP A 16 -26.90 30.90 37.70
N TYR A 17 -25.92 31.77 37.89
CA TYR A 17 -25.75 32.51 39.15
C TYR A 17 -26.71 33.70 39.19
N THR A 18 -27.61 33.72 40.16
CA THR A 18 -28.49 34.85 40.45
C THR A 18 -27.71 36.02 41.05
N ALA A 19 -28.21 37.25 40.89
CA ALA A 19 -27.61 38.45 41.50
C ALA A 19 -27.45 38.34 43.03
N ALA A 20 -28.31 37.56 43.70
CA ALA A 20 -28.20 37.25 45.12
C ALA A 20 -27.03 36.31 45.44
N GLN A 21 -26.76 35.31 44.59
CA GLN A 21 -25.60 34.43 44.73
C GLN A 21 -24.28 35.16 44.45
N LEU A 22 -24.29 36.14 43.53
CA LEU A 22 -23.16 37.04 43.33
C LEU A 22 -22.93 37.94 44.54
N GLY A 23 -24.01 38.48 45.14
CA GLY A 23 -23.94 39.22 46.39
C GLY A 23 -23.38 38.40 47.55
N GLU A 24 -23.75 37.12 47.65
CA GLU A 24 -23.23 36.20 48.66
C GLU A 24 -21.79 35.77 48.42
N LEU A 25 -21.38 35.59 47.15
CA LEU A 25 -19.98 35.37 46.76
C LEU A 25 -19.10 36.58 47.13
N LEU A 26 -19.59 37.79 46.86
CA LEU A 26 -18.92 39.04 47.24
C LEU A 26 -18.84 39.19 48.77
N ARG A 27 -19.89 38.77 49.49
CA ARG A 27 -19.91 38.75 50.97
C ARG A 27 -18.92 37.72 51.55
N LEU A 28 -18.80 36.54 50.95
CA LEU A 28 -17.84 35.49 51.32
C LEU A 28 -16.40 35.90 51.06
N LEU A 29 -16.13 36.56 49.93
CA LEU A 29 -14.83 37.16 49.62
C LEU A 29 -14.46 38.25 50.64
N ASN A 30 -15.41 39.09 51.07
CA ASN A 30 -15.20 40.05 52.15
C ASN A 30 -14.90 39.40 53.51
N ALA A 31 -15.61 38.32 53.85
CA ALA A 31 -15.50 37.65 55.15
C ALA A 31 -14.22 36.82 55.32
N ASN A 32 -13.80 36.08 54.29
CA ASN A 32 -12.65 35.16 54.37
C ASN A 32 -11.28 35.85 54.22
N TYR A 33 -11.27 37.11 53.75
CA TYR A 33 -10.03 37.79 53.39
C TYR A 33 -9.62 38.92 54.34
N HIS A 34 -10.39 39.17 55.41
CA HIS A 34 -10.17 40.27 56.35
C HIS A 34 -9.85 41.58 55.62
N LEU A 35 -10.73 41.97 54.68
CA LEU A 35 -10.75 43.33 54.14
C LEU A 35 -11.14 44.27 55.29
N ARG A 36 -10.16 44.65 56.12
CA ARG A 36 -10.35 45.56 57.24
C ARG A 36 -10.57 46.95 56.67
N GLY A 37 -11.82 47.35 56.67
CA GLY A 37 -12.23 48.72 56.40
C GLY A 37 -13.65 48.73 55.91
N GLY A 38 -14.56 49.15 56.77
CA GLY A 38 -15.94 49.51 56.39
C GLY A 38 -16.02 50.73 55.47
N ASP A 39 -15.04 50.96 54.60
CA ASP A 39 -14.97 52.08 53.66
C ASP A 39 -14.59 51.66 52.23
N ILE A 40 -14.42 50.36 51.94
CA ILE A 40 -14.44 49.91 50.54
C ILE A 40 -15.87 49.59 50.19
N ASN A 41 -16.55 50.61 49.68
CA ASN A 41 -17.72 50.42 48.85
C ASN A 41 -17.29 49.51 47.69
N THR A 42 -17.50 48.22 47.84
CA THR A 42 -17.31 47.22 46.77
C THR A 42 -18.23 47.58 45.58
N HIS A 43 -19.29 48.35 45.84
CA HIS A 43 -20.11 49.10 44.90
C HIS A 43 -19.40 50.24 44.14
N LEU A 44 -18.22 50.73 44.50
CA LEU A 44 -17.46 51.74 43.73
C LEU A 44 -16.44 51.08 42.79
N VAL A 45 -15.80 50.00 43.24
CA VAL A 45 -14.88 49.19 42.41
C VAL A 45 -15.65 48.36 41.37
N LEU A 46 -16.85 47.88 41.70
CA LEU A 46 -17.76 47.23 40.76
C LEU A 46 -18.83 48.18 40.18
N GLY A 47 -19.18 49.29 40.83
CA GLY A 47 -20.16 50.26 40.31
C GLY A 47 -19.57 51.38 39.43
N GLY A 48 -18.32 51.22 39.00
CA GLY A 48 -17.91 51.73 37.68
C GLY A 48 -18.71 51.07 36.54
N ILE A 49 -19.24 49.86 36.76
CA ILE A 49 -20.27 49.25 35.90
C ILE A 49 -21.64 49.78 36.37
N ARG A 50 -22.01 50.99 35.93
CA ARG A 50 -23.39 51.45 36.10
C ARG A 50 -24.30 50.66 35.16
N PHE A 51 -25.07 49.72 35.72
CA PHE A 51 -26.26 49.17 35.07
C PHE A 51 -27.37 50.22 35.16
N SER A 52 -27.38 51.20 34.26
CA SER A 52 -28.51 52.10 34.07
C SER A 52 -28.99 52.03 32.62
N ASP A 53 -30.28 51.76 32.43
CA ASP A 53 -30.99 51.84 31.14
C ASP A 53 -30.86 53.23 30.48
N PRO A 54 -31.09 53.31 29.15
CA PRO A 54 -30.11 53.10 28.07
C PRO A 54 -29.19 54.34 27.87
N PRO A 55 -28.03 54.21 27.19
CA PRO A 55 -27.08 55.30 27.08
C PRO A 55 -27.49 56.29 25.98
N THR A 56 -27.95 57.47 26.38
CA THR A 56 -27.79 58.67 25.55
C THR A 56 -26.34 59.15 25.64
N LEU A 57 -25.65 59.08 24.50
CA LEU A 57 -24.51 59.91 24.10
C LEU A 57 -23.15 59.72 24.84
N ASP A 58 -22.20 59.30 24.00
CA ASP A 58 -20.82 59.80 23.93
C ASP A 58 -19.83 59.39 25.04
N THR A 59 -19.42 58.11 25.02
CA THR A 59 -18.28 57.60 25.82
C THR A 59 -17.01 57.40 25.01
N CYS A 60 -16.94 57.90 23.77
CA CYS A 60 -15.83 57.60 22.84
C CYS A 60 -14.48 58.23 23.22
N ASN A 61 -14.36 59.06 24.27
CA ASN A 61 -13.18 59.93 24.43
C ASN A 61 -12.66 60.13 25.87
N LYS A 62 -12.79 59.18 26.81
CA LYS A 62 -12.31 59.42 28.20
C LYS A 62 -11.31 58.46 28.84
N TRP A 63 -10.74 57.51 28.11
CA TRP A 63 -9.72 56.60 28.69
C TRP A 63 -8.50 56.36 27.79
N LEU A 64 -8.17 57.33 26.95
CA LEU A 64 -6.95 57.35 26.14
C LEU A 64 -5.79 57.93 26.96
N THR A 65 -5.02 57.08 27.60
CA THR A 65 -3.55 57.14 27.72
C THR A 65 -3.04 55.80 28.26
N ASP A 66 -1.83 55.39 27.84
CA ASP A 66 -1.05 54.21 28.27
C ASP A 66 -0.66 54.18 29.76
N SER A 67 -1.47 54.80 30.61
CA SER A 67 -1.29 54.98 32.05
C SER A 67 -2.61 55.36 32.76
N GLY A 68 -3.77 55.13 32.13
CA GLY A 68 -5.09 55.34 32.77
C GLY A 68 -5.20 54.53 34.06
N PRO A 69 -5.84 55.07 35.13
CA PRO A 69 -5.64 54.58 36.48
C PRO A 69 -6.00 53.09 36.52
N VAL A 70 -5.01 52.25 36.83
CA VAL A 70 -5.25 51.07 37.68
C VAL A 70 -6.26 51.57 38.70
N ALA A 71 -7.51 51.06 38.68
CA ALA A 71 -8.58 51.53 39.54
C ALA A 71 -7.98 51.87 40.90
N GLU A 72 -7.88 53.17 41.20
CA GLU A 72 -6.86 53.77 42.08
C GLU A 72 -6.52 52.78 43.19
N ALA A 73 -5.37 52.09 43.04
CA ALA A 73 -5.14 50.78 43.66
C ALA A 73 -5.62 50.83 45.10
N ALA A 74 -6.73 50.15 45.42
CA ALA A 74 -7.28 50.24 46.76
C ALA A 74 -6.13 49.82 47.69
N MET A 75 -5.64 50.74 48.52
CA MET A 75 -4.44 50.52 49.32
C MET A 75 -4.86 50.04 50.71
N MET A 76 -4.13 49.07 51.25
CA MET A 76 -4.18 48.82 52.67
C MET A 76 -3.68 50.07 53.42
N PRO A 77 -4.11 50.30 54.67
CA PRO A 77 -3.62 51.41 55.49
C PRO A 77 -2.09 51.51 55.63
N GLY A 78 -1.35 50.43 55.33
CA GLY A 78 0.11 50.38 55.29
C GLY A 78 0.76 50.65 53.93
N GLY A 79 0.01 51.10 52.92
CA GLY A 79 0.56 51.52 51.61
C GLY A 79 0.79 50.40 50.57
N GLY A 80 0.41 49.15 50.88
CA GLY A 80 0.42 48.05 49.91
C GLY A 80 -0.92 47.89 49.19
N PRO A 81 -0.96 47.45 47.92
CA PRO A 81 -2.21 47.26 47.20
C PRO A 81 -3.04 46.11 47.78
N ILE A 82 -4.37 46.28 47.82
CA ILE A 82 -5.34 45.30 48.36
C ILE A 82 -5.42 44.05 47.49
N TRP A 83 -5.23 44.21 46.17
CA TRP A 83 -5.12 43.09 45.22
C TRP A 83 -3.76 43.13 44.53
N PRO A 84 -3.17 41.97 44.18
CA PRO A 84 -2.03 41.93 43.27
C PRO A 84 -2.37 42.58 41.93
N ILE A 85 -1.38 43.27 41.33
CA ILE A 85 -1.56 44.11 40.14
C ILE A 85 -2.19 43.38 38.96
N GLY A 86 -1.90 42.09 38.83
CA GLY A 86 -2.48 41.20 37.83
C GLY A 86 -4.02 41.12 37.86
N TYR A 87 -4.60 41.05 39.06
CA TYR A 87 -6.05 41.01 39.22
C TYR A 87 -6.73 42.35 38.96
N GLN A 88 -6.04 43.45 39.25
CA GLN A 88 -6.54 44.80 38.92
C GLN A 88 -6.61 44.98 37.40
N LYS A 89 -5.56 44.55 36.67
CA LYS A 89 -5.58 44.52 35.20
C LYS A 89 -6.73 43.67 34.67
N ALA A 90 -6.96 42.50 35.27
CA ALA A 90 -8.05 41.60 34.87
C ALA A 90 -9.42 42.25 35.03
N VAL A 91 -9.71 42.88 36.17
CA VAL A 91 -11.01 43.52 36.42
C VAL A 91 -11.23 44.74 35.52
N THR A 92 -10.20 45.54 35.27
CA THR A 92 -10.27 46.65 34.31
C THR A 92 -10.57 46.14 32.90
N ALA A 93 -9.84 45.12 32.44
CA ALA A 93 -10.04 44.51 31.13
C ALA A 93 -11.42 43.83 31.00
N ILE A 94 -11.94 43.25 32.09
CA ILE A 94 -13.35 42.84 32.16
C ILE A 94 -14.20 44.06 31.90
N ALA A 95 -14.16 45.12 32.71
CA ALA A 95 -15.06 46.29 32.59
C ALA A 95 -15.07 46.96 31.20
N GLU A 96 -13.96 46.88 30.47
CA GLU A 96 -13.81 47.43 29.11
C GLU A 96 -14.28 46.47 27.99
N GLY A 97 -14.80 45.29 28.33
CA GLY A 97 -15.28 44.31 27.34
C GLY A 97 -14.16 43.56 26.61
N ARG A 98 -12.95 43.51 27.17
CA ARG A 98 -11.78 42.89 26.50
C ARG A 98 -11.79 41.37 26.56
N TYR A 99 -12.46 40.78 27.56
CA TYR A 99 -12.55 39.33 27.71
C TYR A 99 -13.91 38.80 27.34
N ARG A 100 -13.93 37.67 26.65
CA ARG A 100 -15.15 37.05 26.14
C ARG A 100 -15.14 35.55 26.42
N VAL A 101 -16.32 34.99 26.55
CA VAL A 101 -16.51 33.53 26.61
C VAL A 101 -16.58 32.97 25.20
N CYS A 102 -16.12 31.73 25.02
CA CYS A 102 -16.42 30.99 23.80
C CYS A 102 -17.89 30.58 23.76
N ASP A 103 -18.56 30.76 22.61
CA ASP A 103 -19.96 30.41 22.37
C ASP A 103 -20.24 28.92 22.66
N ASN A 104 -19.28 28.05 22.32
CA ASN A 104 -19.42 26.59 22.39
C ASN A 104 -18.67 25.92 23.54
N ASP A 105 -17.83 26.64 24.28
CA ASP A 105 -17.10 26.12 25.45
C ASP A 105 -17.02 27.17 26.57
N PRO A 106 -17.87 27.08 27.60
CA PRO A 106 -17.90 28.08 28.67
C PRO A 106 -16.64 28.08 29.55
N ASN A 107 -15.70 27.15 29.36
CA ASN A 107 -14.43 27.11 30.08
C ASN A 107 -13.26 27.73 29.31
N VAL A 108 -13.46 28.05 28.02
CA VAL A 108 -12.48 28.76 27.20
C VAL A 108 -12.83 30.25 27.18
N PHE A 109 -11.83 31.06 27.50
CA PHE A 109 -11.94 32.52 27.53
C PHE A 109 -11.00 33.09 26.48
N TYR A 110 -11.46 34.15 25.81
CA TYR A 110 -10.72 34.85 24.79
C TYR A 110 -10.43 36.28 25.24
N ALA A 111 -9.24 36.76 24.95
CA ALA A 111 -8.86 38.15 25.09
C ALA A 111 -8.78 38.83 23.72
N LEU A 112 -9.30 40.06 23.65
CA LEU A 112 -9.21 40.92 22.48
C LEU A 112 -7.77 41.43 22.33
N ASP A 113 -7.20 41.23 21.15
CA ASP A 113 -5.85 41.67 20.85
C ASP A 113 -5.77 43.20 20.74
N ARG A 114 -4.67 43.74 21.27
CA ARG A 114 -4.27 45.13 21.03
C ARG A 114 -2.81 45.17 20.62
N PRO A 115 -2.45 46.00 19.64
CA PRO A 115 -1.05 46.31 19.40
C PRO A 115 -0.46 47.02 20.62
N ASP A 116 0.84 46.78 20.89
CA ASP A 116 1.56 47.32 22.05
C ASP A 116 1.64 48.86 22.09
N ASP A 117 1.26 49.52 20.99
CA ASP A 117 1.32 50.96 20.78
C ASP A 117 -0.01 51.70 21.03
N GLY A 118 -1.04 51.01 21.54
CA GLY A 118 -2.31 51.63 21.93
C GLY A 118 -3.21 52.04 20.76
N MET A 119 -2.92 51.58 19.53
CA MET A 119 -3.80 51.75 18.36
C MET A 119 -5.14 51.00 18.50
N GLU A 120 -6.05 51.21 17.53
CA GLU A 120 -7.36 50.53 17.51
C GLU A 120 -7.22 49.03 17.77
N ALA A 121 -8.07 48.51 18.66
CA ALA A 121 -8.06 47.09 18.99
C ALA A 121 -8.30 46.28 17.71
N LEU A 122 -7.44 45.29 17.47
CA LEU A 122 -7.62 44.39 16.34
C LEU A 122 -8.90 43.58 16.58
N GLU A 123 -9.72 43.37 15.55
CA GLU A 123 -10.90 42.48 15.64
C GLU A 123 -10.51 41.00 15.70
N SER A 124 -9.53 40.67 16.54
CA SER A 124 -8.91 39.36 16.64
C SER A 124 -8.71 38.98 18.10
N TYR A 125 -8.72 37.68 18.38
CA TYR A 125 -8.78 37.16 19.74
C TYR A 125 -7.76 36.02 19.95
N HIS A 126 -7.19 35.94 21.16
CA HIS A 126 -6.35 34.83 21.61
C HIS A 126 -6.92 34.19 22.88
N VAL A 127 -6.56 32.93 23.15
CA VAL A 127 -7.01 32.23 24.36
C VAL A 127 -6.34 32.85 25.58
N LEU A 128 -7.17 33.36 26.50
CA LEU A 128 -6.72 33.99 27.73
C LEU A 128 -6.14 32.93 28.70
N ASN A 129 -4.84 33.03 28.98
CA ASN A 129 -4.21 32.31 30.06
C ASN A 129 -4.07 33.18 31.32
N PHE A 130 -4.90 32.90 32.31
CA PHE A 130 -4.94 33.66 33.57
C PHE A 130 -3.61 33.63 34.35
N GLU A 131 -2.83 32.55 34.30
CA GLU A 131 -1.59 32.46 35.09
C GLU A 131 -0.48 33.30 34.45
N SER A 132 -0.30 33.21 33.12
CA SER A 132 0.78 33.91 32.42
C SER A 132 0.45 35.37 32.09
N GLU A 133 -0.76 35.66 31.61
CA GLU A 133 -1.11 37.01 31.15
C GLU A 133 -1.52 37.94 32.29
N LEU A 134 -2.06 37.36 33.38
CA LEU A 134 -2.54 38.11 34.53
C LEU A 134 -1.64 37.94 35.76
N ASP A 135 -0.50 37.25 35.68
CA ASP A 135 0.43 37.01 36.81
C ASP A 135 -0.28 36.47 38.07
N VAL A 136 -1.31 35.63 37.86
CA VAL A 136 -2.14 35.04 38.92
C VAL A 136 -1.46 33.75 39.42
N LYS A 137 -0.57 33.87 40.40
CA LYS A 137 0.20 32.72 40.96
C LYS A 137 -0.69 31.63 41.55
N SER A 138 -0.40 30.35 41.29
CA SER A 138 -1.18 29.14 41.65
C SER A 138 -1.31 28.75 43.15
N ALA A 139 -1.22 29.69 44.10
CA ALA A 139 -1.56 29.45 45.51
C ALA A 139 -3.07 29.15 45.69
N SER A 140 -3.47 28.42 46.75
CA SER A 140 -4.89 28.04 47.00
C SER A 140 -5.85 29.23 46.95
N ARG A 141 -5.40 30.37 47.49
CA ARG A 141 -6.10 31.65 47.53
C ARG A 141 -6.30 32.29 46.16
N SER A 142 -5.43 32.01 45.20
CA SER A 142 -5.50 32.54 43.83
C SER A 142 -6.47 31.78 42.94
N ARG A 143 -6.68 30.48 43.18
CA ARG A 143 -7.67 29.68 42.42
C ARG A 143 -9.11 30.15 42.66
N GLU A 144 -9.40 30.63 43.87
CA GLU A 144 -10.72 31.21 44.18
C GLU A 144 -10.95 32.51 43.42
N ILE A 145 -9.93 33.35 43.29
CA ILE A 145 -10.02 34.63 42.56
C ILE A 145 -10.11 34.38 41.06
N GLU A 146 -9.33 33.44 40.51
CA GLU A 146 -9.44 33.02 39.12
C GLU A 146 -10.86 32.50 38.80
N ARG A 147 -11.44 31.67 39.68
CA ARG A 147 -12.84 31.22 39.55
C ARG A 147 -13.82 32.39 39.55
N ALA A 148 -13.59 33.38 40.42
CA ALA A 148 -14.43 34.58 40.47
C ALA A 148 -14.34 35.41 39.18
N LEU A 149 -13.13 35.64 38.65
CA LEU A 149 -12.94 36.35 37.37
C LEU A 149 -13.62 35.61 36.21
N LYS A 150 -13.45 34.29 36.12
CA LYS A 150 -14.12 33.44 35.13
C LYS A 150 -15.64 33.52 35.23
N ALA A 151 -16.19 33.55 36.46
CA ALA A 151 -17.62 33.74 36.68
C ALA A 151 -18.09 35.14 36.27
N MET A 152 -17.31 36.19 36.53
CA MET A 152 -17.62 37.56 36.13
C MET A 152 -17.70 37.70 34.60
N ILE A 153 -16.74 37.15 33.85
CA ILE A 153 -16.74 37.23 32.37
C ILE A 153 -18.00 36.55 31.79
N ARG A 154 -18.37 35.37 32.32
CA ARG A 154 -19.61 34.67 31.92
C ARG A 154 -20.85 35.49 32.20
N LEU A 155 -20.91 36.11 33.38
CA LEU A 155 -22.04 36.95 33.74
C LEU A 155 -22.15 38.19 32.84
N MET A 156 -21.03 38.83 32.51
CA MET A 156 -21.02 40.01 31.63
C MET A 156 -21.54 39.72 30.22
N ALA A 157 -21.30 38.51 29.68
CA ALA A 157 -21.92 38.06 28.42
C ALA A 157 -23.46 38.08 28.46
N THR A 158 -24.05 37.84 29.63
CA THR A 158 -25.51 37.86 29.83
C THR A 158 -26.02 39.28 30.08
N LEU A 159 -25.29 40.08 30.86
CA LEU A 159 -25.75 41.41 31.29
C LEU A 159 -25.47 42.51 30.24
N ARG A 160 -24.43 42.37 29.43
CA ARG A 160 -24.01 43.32 28.40
C ARG A 160 -23.67 42.59 27.09
N PRO A 161 -24.64 41.93 26.45
CA PRO A 161 -24.40 41.17 25.21
C PRO A 161 -23.92 42.04 24.06
N ASP A 162 -24.15 43.37 24.12
CA ASP A 162 -23.63 44.36 23.18
C ASP A 162 -22.10 44.51 23.24
N LEU A 163 -21.49 44.32 24.43
CA LEU A 163 -20.04 44.42 24.64
C LEU A 163 -19.34 43.06 24.75
N TYR A 164 -20.03 42.06 25.31
CA TYR A 164 -19.48 40.74 25.66
C TYR A 164 -20.13 39.61 24.85
N ALA A 165 -20.59 39.92 23.63
CA ALA A 165 -21.04 38.89 22.70
C ALA A 165 -20.02 37.74 22.66
N PRO A 166 -20.43 36.48 22.92
CA PRO A 166 -19.53 35.34 22.91
C PRO A 166 -18.74 35.26 21.61
N VAL A 167 -17.46 34.91 21.70
CA VAL A 167 -16.64 34.65 20.51
C VAL A 167 -17.06 33.30 19.96
N ARG A 168 -17.47 33.29 18.69
CA ARG A 168 -17.84 32.07 17.99
C ARG A 168 -16.60 31.39 17.45
N ARG A 169 -16.50 30.09 17.72
CA ARG A 169 -15.54 29.20 17.07
C ARG A 169 -15.94 28.98 15.60
N GLY A 170 -15.49 29.91 14.77
CA GLY A 170 -15.84 30.04 13.36
C GLY A 170 -14.85 30.95 12.63
N ALA A 171 -15.07 31.10 11.32
CA ALA A 171 -14.37 32.03 10.48
C ALA A 171 -15.32 33.00 9.81
N ARG A 172 -14.95 34.28 9.75
CA ARG A 172 -15.57 35.32 8.96
C ARG A 172 -14.57 35.84 7.95
N ILE A 173 -14.97 35.78 6.68
CA ILE A 173 -14.25 36.43 5.57
C ILE A 173 -15.16 37.53 5.08
N HIS A 174 -14.71 38.78 5.15
CA HIS A 174 -15.55 39.92 4.82
C HIS A 174 -14.82 40.91 3.90
N THR A 175 -15.59 41.72 3.19
CA THR A 175 -15.06 42.77 2.31
C THR A 175 -15.34 44.16 2.90
N PRO A 176 -14.69 45.23 2.39
CA PRO A 176 -14.95 46.60 2.86
C PRO A 176 -16.41 47.06 2.68
N SER A 177 -17.15 46.53 1.70
CA SER A 177 -18.57 46.83 1.53
C SER A 177 -19.49 46.20 2.59
N GLY A 178 -18.96 45.32 3.44
CA GLY A 178 -19.73 44.62 4.48
C GLY A 178 -20.29 43.27 4.04
N ARG A 179 -20.05 42.86 2.78
CA ARG A 179 -20.32 41.48 2.34
C ARG A 179 -19.45 40.52 3.12
N GLN A 180 -20.02 39.39 3.50
CA GLN A 180 -19.34 38.41 4.33
C GLN A 180 -19.78 36.98 4.03
N ALA A 181 -18.82 36.06 4.17
CA ALA A 181 -19.07 34.64 4.32
C ALA A 181 -18.60 34.21 5.72
N THR A 182 -19.51 33.59 6.46
CA THR A 182 -19.25 33.11 7.82
C THR A 182 -19.40 31.60 7.87
N MET A 183 -18.44 30.93 8.50
CA MET A 183 -18.28 29.48 8.56
C MET A 183 -18.19 29.05 10.03
N TYR A 184 -19.13 28.23 10.50
CA TYR A 184 -19.16 27.80 11.89
C TYR A 184 -20.01 26.54 12.06
N VAL A 185 -19.90 25.88 13.21
CA VAL A 185 -20.81 24.80 13.60
C VAL A 185 -21.92 25.36 14.48
N LYS A 186 -23.17 25.12 14.08
CA LYS A 186 -24.39 25.48 14.84
C LYS A 186 -25.17 24.22 15.15
N ASP A 187 -25.44 23.96 16.43
CA ASP A 187 -26.19 22.77 16.88
C ASP A 187 -25.62 21.45 16.32
N GLY A 188 -24.28 21.35 16.26
CA GLY A 188 -23.57 20.20 15.69
C GLY A 188 -23.60 20.10 14.15
N LYS A 189 -24.13 21.10 13.45
CA LYS A 189 -24.21 21.15 11.98
C LYS A 189 -23.25 22.19 11.40
N PRO A 190 -22.39 21.81 10.44
CA PRO A 190 -21.57 22.76 9.70
C PRO A 190 -22.47 23.75 8.95
N THR A 191 -22.21 25.03 9.10
CA THR A 191 -23.00 26.13 8.54
C THR A 191 -22.09 27.10 7.80
N LEU A 192 -22.45 27.40 6.56
CA LEU A 192 -21.85 28.46 5.74
C LEU A 192 -22.96 29.44 5.38
N THR A 193 -22.88 30.66 5.90
CA THR A 193 -23.84 31.73 5.58
C THR A 193 -23.15 32.85 4.81
N LYS A 194 -23.89 33.44 3.87
CA LYS A 194 -23.44 34.54 3.01
C LYS A 194 -24.41 35.69 3.23
N LYS A 195 -23.90 36.87 3.56
CA LYS A 195 -24.70 38.05 3.84
C LYS A 195 -24.05 39.27 3.19
N ASP A 196 -24.86 40.23 2.79
CA ASP A 196 -24.40 41.50 2.25
C ASP A 196 -24.15 42.55 3.34
N GLU A 197 -24.51 42.24 4.59
CA GLU A 197 -24.32 43.11 5.76
C GLU A 197 -23.56 42.37 6.88
N PRO A 198 -22.76 43.09 7.70
CA PRO A 198 -22.05 42.53 8.85
C PRO A 198 -23.00 41.94 9.89
N ASP A 199 -22.68 40.77 10.47
CA ASP A 199 -23.53 40.14 11.48
C ASP A 199 -23.19 40.59 12.91
N ARG A 200 -22.09 41.34 13.06
CA ARG A 200 -21.54 41.85 14.32
C ARG A 200 -21.27 40.75 15.36
N ILE A 201 -21.12 39.50 14.92
CA ILE A 201 -20.71 38.39 15.78
C ILE A 201 -19.18 38.31 15.73
N PRO A 202 -18.49 38.17 16.87
CA PRO A 202 -17.05 37.98 16.89
C PRO A 202 -16.69 36.55 16.51
N TYR A 203 -15.72 36.38 15.61
CA TYR A 203 -15.22 35.08 15.19
C TYR A 203 -13.74 34.92 15.59
N ILE A 204 -13.29 33.67 15.80
CA ILE A 204 -11.87 33.39 16.07
C ILE A 204 -11.02 33.77 14.86
N VAL A 205 -11.47 33.39 13.66
CA VAL A 205 -10.84 33.77 12.41
C VAL A 205 -11.66 34.90 11.81
N ASP A 206 -11.04 36.06 11.65
CA ASP A 206 -11.70 37.24 11.11
C ASP A 206 -10.75 37.94 10.14
N ILE A 207 -11.10 37.96 8.85
CA ILE A 207 -10.21 38.44 7.80
C ILE A 207 -10.99 39.33 6.83
N ALA A 208 -10.47 40.55 6.68
CA ALA A 208 -10.84 41.45 5.61
C ALA A 208 -10.12 41.08 4.32
N VAL A 209 -10.86 40.93 3.22
CA VAL A 209 -10.33 40.64 1.88
C VAL A 209 -10.88 41.64 0.85
N PRO A 210 -10.21 41.85 -0.29
CA PRO A 210 -10.74 42.66 -1.38
C PRO A 210 -12.08 42.14 -1.92
N GLU A 211 -12.86 42.99 -2.57
CA GLU A 211 -14.21 42.64 -3.06
C GLU A 211 -14.22 41.44 -4.01
N GLU A 212 -13.21 41.35 -4.86
CA GLU A 212 -12.98 40.30 -5.85
C GLU A 212 -12.60 38.94 -5.24
N ALA A 213 -12.11 38.92 -3.99
CA ALA A 213 -11.71 37.70 -3.31
C ALA A 213 -12.93 36.92 -2.76
N LEU A 214 -14.04 37.62 -2.51
CA LEU A 214 -15.28 37.01 -2.05
C LEU A 214 -16.27 36.87 -3.22
N PRO A 215 -16.69 35.65 -3.61
CA PRO A 215 -17.60 35.49 -4.74
C PRO A 215 -18.95 36.20 -4.52
N GLY A 216 -19.43 36.93 -5.52
CA GLY A 216 -20.62 37.80 -5.42
C GLY A 216 -21.93 37.07 -5.61
N ASN A 217 -21.95 36.08 -6.50
CA ASN A 217 -23.15 35.35 -6.86
C ASN A 217 -22.89 33.84 -6.95
N LYS A 218 -23.94 33.08 -7.23
CA LYS A 218 -23.89 31.62 -7.32
C LYS A 218 -22.92 31.12 -8.39
N ASP A 219 -22.85 31.78 -9.54
CA ASP A 219 -22.01 31.38 -10.67
C ASP A 219 -20.53 31.59 -10.35
N ASP A 220 -20.20 32.69 -9.66
CA ASP A 220 -18.84 32.95 -9.17
C ASP A 220 -18.38 31.86 -8.19
N TYR A 221 -19.27 31.43 -7.28
CA TYR A 221 -19.01 30.32 -6.37
C TYR A 221 -18.79 29.00 -7.14
N GLN A 222 -19.57 28.75 -8.19
CA GLN A 222 -19.40 27.55 -9.00
C GLN A 222 -18.06 27.57 -9.74
N ALA A 223 -17.67 28.72 -10.30
CA ALA A 223 -16.38 28.89 -10.96
C ALA A 223 -15.21 28.71 -9.98
N MET A 224 -15.32 29.25 -8.77
CA MET A 224 -14.36 29.03 -7.67
C MET A 224 -14.24 27.54 -7.33
N ASN A 225 -15.36 26.86 -7.11
CA ASN A 225 -15.37 25.43 -6.77
C ASN A 225 -14.67 24.58 -7.83
N VAL A 226 -14.92 24.85 -9.11
CA VAL A 226 -14.25 24.15 -10.23
C VAL A 226 -12.75 24.43 -10.23
N ARG A 227 -12.31 25.68 -9.98
CA ARG A 227 -10.88 26.01 -9.89
C ARG A 227 -10.20 25.29 -8.73
N VAL A 228 -10.78 25.34 -7.53
CA VAL A 228 -10.19 24.71 -6.34
C VAL A 228 -10.12 23.19 -6.53
N HIS A 229 -11.21 22.55 -6.98
CA HIS A 229 -11.23 21.12 -7.25
C HIS A 229 -10.16 20.72 -8.27
N LYS A 230 -9.98 21.49 -9.34
CA LYS A 230 -8.90 21.29 -10.32
C LYS A 230 -7.52 21.33 -9.66
N TRP A 231 -7.27 22.27 -8.75
CA TRP A 231 -5.98 22.34 -8.05
C TRP A 231 -5.77 21.22 -7.05
N MET A 232 -6.81 20.83 -6.30
CA MET A 232 -6.72 19.68 -5.40
C MET A 232 -6.40 18.41 -6.20
N SER A 233 -7.12 18.18 -7.31
CA SER A 233 -6.87 17.06 -8.22
C SER A 233 -5.48 17.12 -8.86
N PHE A 234 -4.98 18.32 -9.17
CA PHE A 234 -3.63 18.50 -9.73
C PHE A 234 -2.54 18.07 -8.75
N VAL A 235 -2.67 18.35 -7.45
CA VAL A 235 -1.63 17.98 -6.47
C VAL A 235 -1.78 16.58 -5.89
N THR A 236 -2.87 15.85 -6.20
CA THR A 236 -3.15 14.52 -5.64
C THR A 236 -3.33 13.44 -6.69
N GLY A 237 -2.92 12.20 -6.39
CA GLY A 237 -2.97 11.09 -7.35
C GLY A 237 -4.35 10.44 -7.55
N THR A 238 -5.30 10.68 -6.65
CA THR A 238 -6.65 10.08 -6.70
C THR A 238 -7.74 11.08 -6.33
N GLU A 239 -8.98 10.85 -6.79
CA GLU A 239 -10.14 11.68 -6.44
C GLU A 239 -10.44 11.64 -4.93
N ALA A 240 -10.22 10.49 -4.29
CA ALA A 240 -10.34 10.34 -2.84
C ALA A 240 -9.32 11.21 -2.09
N SER A 241 -8.07 11.21 -2.55
CA SER A 241 -7.03 12.10 -2.03
C SER A 241 -7.37 13.58 -2.25
N ALA A 242 -7.90 13.94 -3.43
CA ALA A 242 -8.33 15.30 -3.75
C ALA A 242 -9.45 15.78 -2.81
N LEU A 243 -10.46 14.94 -2.55
CA LEU A 243 -11.53 15.21 -1.60
C LEU A 243 -11.01 15.34 -0.17
N ASN A 244 -10.14 14.42 0.26
CA ASN A 244 -9.54 14.42 1.59
C ASN A 244 -8.74 15.71 1.85
N LEU A 245 -7.94 16.14 0.88
CA LEU A 245 -7.20 17.39 0.95
C LEU A 245 -8.13 18.61 0.94
N ALA A 246 -9.17 18.60 0.10
CA ALA A 246 -10.14 19.68 0.05
C ALA A 246 -10.89 19.87 1.38
N LEU A 247 -11.21 18.79 2.10
CA LEU A 247 -11.90 18.83 3.39
C LEU A 247 -11.04 19.36 4.54
N TYR A 248 -9.70 19.29 4.42
CA TYR A 248 -8.79 19.69 5.49
C TYR A 248 -8.90 21.18 5.86
N TRP A 249 -9.01 22.07 4.86
CA TRP A 249 -8.86 23.51 5.08
C TRP A 249 -9.89 24.12 6.03
N ALA A 250 -11.13 23.64 6.03
CA ALA A 250 -12.14 24.08 7.00
C ALA A 250 -12.35 23.10 8.16
N TYR A 251 -11.63 21.98 8.21
CA TYR A 251 -11.76 20.95 9.24
C TYR A 251 -11.76 21.48 10.69
N PRO A 252 -10.78 22.30 11.14
CA PRO A 252 -10.75 22.81 12.52
C PRO A 252 -11.96 23.68 12.91
N ILE A 253 -12.67 24.21 11.92
CA ILE A 253 -13.78 25.15 12.08
C ILE A 253 -15.13 24.46 11.89
N MET A 254 -15.24 23.58 10.88
CA MET A 254 -16.49 23.06 10.35
C MET A 254 -16.78 21.64 10.80
N ALA A 255 -15.79 20.89 11.26
CA ALA A 255 -16.02 19.52 11.73
C ALA A 255 -16.77 19.55 13.08
N PRO A 256 -17.91 18.83 13.22
CA PRO A 256 -18.63 18.77 14.49
C PRO A 256 -17.81 18.17 15.64
N ARG A 257 -16.83 17.32 15.31
CA ARG A 257 -15.86 16.75 16.23
C ARG A 257 -14.51 16.64 15.54
N LEU A 258 -13.46 17.03 16.25
CA LEU A 258 -12.10 16.78 15.82
C LEU A 258 -11.72 15.37 16.29
N GLU A 259 -11.41 14.49 15.35
CA GLU A 259 -10.99 13.11 15.59
C GLU A 259 -9.99 12.56 14.56
N ASN A 260 -9.84 13.26 13.44
CA ASN A 260 -9.05 12.87 12.29
C ASN A 260 -7.66 13.54 12.26
N LEU A 261 -6.71 12.85 11.66
CA LEU A 261 -5.31 13.21 11.44
C LEU A 261 -5.02 13.13 9.94
N TRP A 262 -4.51 14.18 9.33
CA TRP A 262 -4.19 14.15 7.90
C TRP A 262 -2.73 13.76 7.68
N CYS A 263 -2.50 12.94 6.66
CA CYS A 263 -1.17 12.61 6.16
C CYS A 263 -1.13 12.92 4.67
N PHE A 264 -0.36 13.95 4.29
CA PHE A 264 -0.10 14.27 2.89
C PHE A 264 1.25 13.70 2.47
N TYR A 265 1.18 12.55 1.81
CA TYR A 265 2.33 11.75 1.42
C TYR A 265 2.70 11.93 -0.05
N GLY A 266 3.99 11.94 -0.34
CA GLY A 266 4.55 11.79 -1.69
C GLY A 266 5.99 12.28 -1.72
N GLN A 267 6.71 12.15 -2.83
CA GLN A 267 8.09 12.63 -2.91
C GLN A 267 8.22 14.17 -2.77
N GLY A 268 9.47 14.63 -2.71
CA GLY A 268 9.80 16.06 -2.76
C GLY A 268 9.41 16.66 -4.12
N GLY A 269 8.90 17.90 -4.12
CA GLY A 269 8.53 18.62 -5.34
C GLY A 269 7.04 18.54 -5.73
N ASN A 270 6.21 17.82 -4.98
CA ASN A 270 4.80 17.61 -5.33
C ASN A 270 3.84 18.74 -4.88
N GLY A 271 4.34 19.94 -4.59
CA GLY A 271 3.51 21.10 -4.23
C GLY A 271 2.99 21.15 -2.79
N LYS A 272 3.32 20.18 -1.92
CA LYS A 272 2.92 20.18 -0.49
C LYS A 272 3.27 21.50 0.21
N GLY A 273 4.56 21.85 0.24
CA GLY A 273 5.02 23.10 0.85
C GLY A 273 4.49 24.36 0.17
N LEU A 274 4.15 24.30 -1.12
CA LEU A 274 3.59 25.44 -1.84
C LEU A 274 2.16 25.76 -1.36
N LEU A 275 1.30 24.74 -1.23
CA LEU A 275 -0.07 24.90 -0.71
C LEU A 275 -0.08 25.40 0.73
N PHE A 276 0.70 24.76 1.61
CA PHE A 276 0.76 25.13 3.01
C PHE A 276 1.42 26.50 3.22
N GLY A 277 2.49 26.79 2.48
CA GLY A 277 3.12 28.11 2.51
C GLY A 277 2.18 29.21 2.02
N GLY A 278 1.42 28.97 0.95
CA GLY A 278 0.41 29.91 0.44
C GLY A 278 -0.72 30.15 1.44
N PHE A 279 -1.25 29.08 2.05
CA PHE A 279 -2.28 29.18 3.07
C PHE A 279 -1.79 29.93 4.31
N ARG A 280 -0.57 29.62 4.78
CA ARG A 280 0.06 30.31 5.92
C ARG A 280 0.26 31.80 5.66
N ARG A 281 0.65 32.21 4.45
CA ARG A 281 0.76 33.65 4.12
C ARG A 281 -0.55 34.43 4.31
N THR A 282 -1.71 33.78 4.16
CA THR A 282 -3.03 34.41 4.35
C THR A 282 -3.54 34.31 5.79
N PHE A 283 -3.31 33.18 6.46
CA PHE A 283 -3.90 32.86 7.77
C PHE A 283 -2.86 32.80 8.91
N ASP A 284 -1.68 33.40 8.71
CA ASP A 284 -0.43 33.21 9.48
C ASP A 284 -0.63 32.98 10.98
N ARG A 285 -1.33 33.89 11.65
CA ARG A 285 -1.63 33.86 13.09
C ARG A 285 -2.20 32.51 13.58
N TRP A 286 -3.08 31.90 12.81
CA TRP A 286 -3.77 30.66 13.19
C TRP A 286 -3.07 29.42 12.64
N CYS A 287 -1.96 29.59 11.94
CA CYS A 287 -1.14 28.53 11.39
C CYS A 287 0.09 28.30 12.27
N SER A 288 0.48 27.05 12.47
CA SER A 288 1.66 26.70 13.24
C SER A 288 2.37 25.49 12.67
N GLU A 289 3.70 25.51 12.73
CA GLU A 289 4.55 24.40 12.30
C GLU A 289 5.20 23.73 13.50
N ILE A 290 4.90 22.44 13.67
CA ILE A 290 5.45 21.62 14.75
C ILE A 290 6.38 20.53 14.22
N ASP A 291 7.26 20.08 15.09
CA ASP A 291 8.05 18.85 14.94
C ASP A 291 7.40 17.78 15.84
N ILE A 292 6.76 16.78 15.23
CA ILE A 292 6.05 15.75 15.98
C ILE A 292 6.99 14.87 16.81
N GLU A 293 8.24 14.70 16.37
CA GLU A 293 9.23 13.92 17.10
C GLU A 293 9.59 14.61 18.40
N ARG A 294 9.90 15.90 18.35
CA ARG A 294 10.16 16.72 19.56
C ARG A 294 8.96 16.75 20.48
N LEU A 295 7.76 16.95 19.93
CA LEU A 295 6.53 16.95 20.72
C LEU A 295 6.32 15.60 21.44
N SER A 296 6.71 14.49 20.80
CA SER A 296 6.58 13.14 21.36
C SER A 296 7.57 12.81 22.48
N GLN A 297 8.71 13.50 22.56
CA GLN A 297 9.76 13.25 23.57
C GLN A 297 9.38 13.75 24.97
N GLY A 298 8.46 14.72 25.07
CA GLY A 298 8.08 15.34 26.35
C GLY A 298 9.19 16.20 26.95
N GLY A 299 9.15 16.42 28.27
CA GLY A 299 10.18 17.22 28.96
C GLY A 299 10.13 18.71 28.63
N PHE A 300 11.29 19.38 28.58
CA PHE A 300 11.39 20.80 28.24
C PHE A 300 11.21 21.02 26.74
N ASP A 301 11.85 20.21 25.90
CA ASP A 301 11.78 20.35 24.44
C ASP A 301 10.38 20.05 23.90
N GLY A 302 9.75 18.96 24.34
CA GLY A 302 8.34 18.69 24.00
C GLY A 302 7.38 19.71 24.61
N GLY A 303 7.74 20.32 25.75
CA GLY A 303 6.96 21.40 26.37
C GLY A 303 7.04 22.72 25.60
N ASN A 304 8.21 23.09 25.07
CA ASN A 304 8.36 24.24 24.18
C ASN A 304 7.60 24.00 22.87
N GLU A 305 7.72 22.79 22.31
CA GLU A 305 7.04 22.42 21.07
C GLU A 305 5.51 22.44 21.23
N ALA A 306 5.00 21.98 22.39
CA ALA A 306 3.58 22.07 22.72
C ALA A 306 3.07 23.52 22.78
N GLY A 307 3.92 24.49 23.11
CA GLY A 307 3.57 25.92 23.12
C GLY A 307 3.11 26.43 21.76
N LYS A 308 3.58 25.81 20.67
CA LYS A 308 3.17 26.14 19.31
C LYS A 308 1.73 25.72 18.96
N LEU A 309 1.09 24.91 19.81
CA LEU A 309 -0.31 24.51 19.67
C LEU A 309 -1.29 25.53 20.26
N VAL A 310 -0.78 26.53 20.98
CA VAL A 310 -1.58 27.62 21.56
C VAL A 310 -2.12 28.47 20.41
N ASP A 311 -3.43 28.72 20.41
CA ASP A 311 -4.17 29.53 19.43
C ASP A 311 -4.11 29.08 17.96
N ALA A 312 -3.33 28.04 17.65
CA ALA A 312 -3.27 27.46 16.32
C ALA A 312 -4.57 26.71 15.99
N LEU A 313 -5.11 26.96 14.80
CA LEU A 313 -6.21 26.19 14.21
C LEU A 313 -5.70 25.22 13.14
N TRP A 314 -4.69 25.62 12.38
CA TRP A 314 -4.06 24.79 11.36
C TRP A 314 -2.64 24.48 11.77
N VAL A 315 -2.39 23.23 12.16
CA VAL A 315 -1.07 22.77 12.55
C VAL A 315 -0.53 21.84 11.48
N SER A 316 0.67 22.12 11.00
CA SER A 316 1.38 21.25 10.06
C SER A 316 2.71 20.77 10.63
N ASP A 317 3.12 19.58 10.23
CA ASP A 317 4.49 19.09 10.39
C ASP A 317 5.11 18.93 8.98
N PRO A 318 5.97 19.86 8.54
CA PRO A 318 6.46 19.91 7.16
C PRO A 318 7.54 18.87 6.83
N GLU A 319 8.22 18.31 7.84
CA GLU A 319 9.32 17.34 7.69
C GLU A 319 9.04 16.08 8.51
N SER A 320 7.77 15.70 8.56
CA SER A 320 7.30 14.74 9.55
C SER A 320 7.88 13.35 9.35
N ASP A 321 8.55 12.84 10.37
CA ASP A 321 8.87 11.43 10.49
C ASP A 321 7.85 10.74 11.42
N MET A 322 6.78 10.26 10.80
CA MET A 322 5.72 9.55 11.49
C MET A 322 6.04 8.07 11.75
N SER A 323 7.30 7.63 11.62
CA SER A 323 7.64 6.19 11.64
C SER A 323 7.63 5.53 13.03
N SER A 324 7.47 6.31 14.10
CA SER A 324 7.54 5.82 15.49
C SER A 324 6.18 5.75 16.21
N GLU A 325 6.08 4.81 17.15
CA GLU A 325 4.89 4.67 18.01
C GLU A 325 4.69 5.90 18.92
N ALA A 326 5.77 6.54 19.37
CA ALA A 326 5.70 7.74 20.21
C ALA A 326 5.04 8.92 19.45
N CYS A 327 5.45 9.12 18.19
CA CYS A 327 4.85 10.12 17.31
C CYS A 327 3.36 9.82 17.06
N ALA A 328 3.00 8.54 16.80
CA ALA A 328 1.60 8.14 16.64
C ALA A 328 0.72 8.46 17.87
N ARG A 329 1.26 8.30 19.08
CA ARG A 329 0.56 8.69 20.32
C ARG A 329 0.43 10.21 20.47
N ALA A 330 1.45 10.99 20.13
CA ALA A 330 1.40 12.44 20.16
C ALA A 330 0.36 12.98 19.15
N MET A 331 0.36 12.46 17.92
CA MET A 331 -0.67 12.80 16.93
C MET A 331 -2.06 12.45 17.42
N LYS A 332 -2.25 11.24 17.96
CA LYS A 332 -3.55 10.84 18.54
C LYS A 332 -4.04 11.84 19.59
N LYS A 333 -3.15 12.32 20.46
CA LYS A 333 -3.49 13.35 21.46
C LYS A 333 -3.94 14.66 20.82
N ILE A 334 -3.29 15.10 19.74
CA ILE A 334 -3.71 16.29 18.99
C ILE A 334 -5.12 16.08 18.43
N ALA A 335 -5.36 14.96 17.74
CA ALA A 335 -6.66 14.68 17.14
C ALA A 335 -7.80 14.53 18.16
N THR A 336 -7.53 14.04 19.38
CA THR A 336 -8.55 13.92 20.44
C THR A 336 -8.67 15.17 21.31
N CYS A 337 -7.92 16.25 21.02
CA CYS A 337 -7.85 17.46 21.83
C CYS A 337 -7.39 17.17 23.28
N ASP A 338 -6.55 16.14 23.47
CA ASP A 338 -5.98 15.80 24.77
C ASP A 338 -4.95 16.86 25.18
N PRO A 339 -4.86 17.20 26.48
CA PRO A 339 -3.97 18.26 26.93
C PRO A 339 -2.49 17.89 26.76
N PHE A 340 -1.70 18.90 26.42
CA PHE A 340 -0.25 18.91 26.45
C PHE A 340 0.23 19.87 27.54
N THR A 341 1.35 19.54 28.18
CA THR A 341 2.00 20.45 29.13
C THR A 341 3.01 21.31 28.39
N VAL A 342 2.75 22.62 28.34
CA VAL A 342 3.68 23.62 27.81
C VAL A 342 4.67 24.01 28.91
N ARG A 343 5.92 24.25 28.54
CA ARG A 343 6.97 24.75 29.46
C ARG A 343 7.78 25.81 28.75
N TYR A 344 7.87 27.01 29.32
CA TYR A 344 8.79 28.06 28.87
C TYR A 344 10.00 28.18 29.80
N GLY A 345 11.11 28.74 29.29
CA GLY A 345 12.26 29.11 30.12
C GLY A 345 11.84 30.05 31.25
N GLY A 346 11.99 29.62 32.50
CA GLY A 346 11.54 30.36 33.69
C GLY A 346 10.66 29.57 34.67
N GLY A 347 10.21 28.36 34.30
CA GLY A 347 9.62 27.38 35.23
C GLY A 347 8.10 27.39 35.38
N VAL A 348 7.38 28.24 34.63
CA VAL A 348 5.91 28.19 34.57
C VAL A 348 5.50 27.14 33.54
N ALA A 349 4.68 26.18 33.97
CA ALA A 349 4.13 25.14 33.12
C ALA A 349 2.61 25.23 33.15
N TYR A 350 1.98 25.20 31.99
CA TYR A 350 0.52 25.23 31.87
C TYR A 350 0.03 24.18 30.88
N GLU A 351 -1.26 23.84 30.95
CA GLU A 351 -1.88 22.90 30.01
C GLU A 351 -2.45 23.64 28.80
N VAL A 352 -2.10 23.17 27.60
CA VAL A 352 -2.76 23.56 26.35
C VAL A 352 -3.61 22.40 25.85
N ARG A 353 -4.85 22.68 25.46
CA ARG A 353 -5.71 21.72 24.77
C ARG A 353 -5.75 22.09 23.29
N PRO A 354 -5.11 21.31 22.41
CA PRO A 354 -5.06 21.63 21.00
C PRO A 354 -6.45 21.49 20.41
N HIS A 355 -6.91 22.57 19.80
CA HIS A 355 -8.21 22.67 19.16
C HIS A 355 -8.04 22.92 17.66
N CYS A 356 -7.10 22.18 17.08
CA CYS A 356 -6.59 22.37 15.73
C CYS A 356 -6.84 21.16 14.82
N GLY A 357 -6.80 21.42 13.51
CA GLY A 357 -6.54 20.41 12.51
C GLY A 357 -5.05 20.16 12.42
N PHE A 358 -4.66 18.89 12.32
CA PHE A 358 -3.27 18.49 12.15
C PHE A 358 -3.07 17.79 10.81
N ILE A 359 -2.04 18.21 10.09
CA ILE A 359 -1.56 17.52 8.89
C ILE A 359 -0.07 17.31 8.92
N SER A 360 0.34 16.08 8.65
CA SER A 360 1.73 15.73 8.42
C SER A 360 2.03 15.79 6.93
N LEU A 361 3.09 16.51 6.55
CA LEU A 361 3.63 16.52 5.19
C LEU A 361 4.87 15.63 5.21
N THR A 362 4.83 14.53 4.48
CA THR A 362 5.90 13.53 4.58
C THR A 362 6.20 12.86 3.27
N ASN A 363 7.43 12.40 3.15
CA ASN A 363 7.88 11.52 2.06
C ASN A 363 8.00 10.07 2.55
N ARG A 364 7.64 9.79 3.82
CA ARG A 364 7.68 8.47 4.44
C ARG A 364 6.27 8.01 4.75
N ALA A 365 5.99 6.72 4.53
CA ALA A 365 4.71 6.16 4.91
C ALA A 365 4.54 6.25 6.45
N PRO A 366 3.38 6.69 6.97
CA PRO A 366 3.15 6.80 8.40
C PRO A 366 3.28 5.45 9.12
N TYR A 367 3.69 5.48 10.39
CA TYR A 367 3.42 4.38 11.29
C TYR A 367 1.90 4.24 11.47
N LYS A 368 1.34 3.16 10.94
CA LYS A 368 -0.07 2.81 11.10
C LYS A 368 -0.19 1.73 12.15
N GLU A 369 -0.49 2.09 13.39
CA GLU A 369 -0.84 1.05 14.35
C GLU A 369 -2.07 0.31 13.79
N ALA A 370 -1.95 -1.00 13.53
CA ALA A 370 -3.02 -1.80 12.91
C ALA A 370 -4.16 -2.07 13.91
N THR A 371 -4.70 -1.02 14.52
CA THR A 371 -5.86 -1.01 15.38
C THR A 371 -6.98 -0.26 14.66
N ARG A 372 -8.21 -0.77 14.78
CA ARG A 372 -9.40 -0.10 14.25
C ARG A 372 -9.58 1.32 14.78
N ALA A 373 -8.97 1.65 15.92
CA ALA A 373 -9.04 2.98 16.50
C ALA A 373 -8.15 3.98 15.75
N PHE A 374 -6.94 3.58 15.34
CA PHE A 374 -6.04 4.46 14.58
C PHE A 374 -6.46 4.57 13.11
N GLU A 375 -6.85 3.44 12.50
CA GLU A 375 -7.35 3.37 11.11
C GLU A 375 -8.55 4.29 10.85
N ARG A 376 -9.40 4.52 11.87
CA ARG A 376 -10.58 5.42 11.75
C ARG A 376 -10.25 6.91 11.85
N ARG A 377 -9.00 7.26 12.15
CA ARG A 377 -8.57 8.65 12.38
C ARG A 377 -7.60 9.14 11.31
N LEU A 378 -6.79 8.25 10.72
CA LEU A 378 -5.81 8.64 9.73
C LEU A 378 -6.48 8.86 8.36
N VAL A 379 -6.52 10.11 7.93
CA VAL A 379 -6.97 10.54 6.60
C VAL A 379 -5.75 10.66 5.70
N GLU A 380 -5.71 9.83 4.68
CA GLU A 380 -4.55 9.71 3.80
C GLU A 380 -4.78 10.50 2.50
N VAL A 381 -3.74 11.22 2.08
CA VAL A 381 -3.70 12.01 0.84
C VAL A 381 -2.41 11.63 0.10
N ASN A 382 -2.55 10.98 -1.04
CA ASN A 382 -1.46 10.66 -1.95
C ASN A 382 -1.23 11.85 -2.90
N ALA A 383 -0.03 12.41 -2.88
CA ALA A 383 0.38 13.46 -3.81
C ALA A 383 0.57 12.90 -5.22
N SER A 384 0.22 13.69 -6.22
CA SER A 384 0.56 13.40 -7.60
C SER A 384 2.04 13.71 -7.87
N GLU A 385 2.68 12.93 -8.72
CA GLU A 385 4.09 13.07 -9.07
C GLU A 385 4.28 13.45 -10.54
N GLY A 386 5.47 13.94 -10.89
CA GLY A 386 5.85 14.21 -12.29
C GLY A 386 5.39 15.55 -12.87
N HIS A 387 4.91 16.47 -12.03
CA HIS A 387 4.54 17.82 -12.46
C HIS A 387 5.77 18.70 -12.71
N THR A 388 5.64 19.58 -13.69
CA THR A 388 6.69 20.52 -14.09
C THR A 388 6.66 21.80 -13.26
N HIS A 389 7.78 22.52 -13.23
CA HIS A 389 7.88 23.81 -12.54
C HIS A 389 6.86 24.84 -13.07
N ASP A 390 6.66 24.90 -14.39
CA ASP A 390 5.71 25.83 -15.02
C ASP A 390 4.25 25.55 -14.64
N GLU A 391 3.90 24.28 -14.40
CA GLU A 391 2.58 23.92 -13.91
C GLU A 391 2.39 24.39 -12.46
N PHE A 392 3.39 24.21 -11.61
CA PHE A 392 3.37 24.73 -10.23
C PHE A 392 3.39 26.26 -10.17
N ALA A 393 4.02 26.95 -11.13
CA ALA A 393 4.00 28.41 -11.20
C ALA A 393 2.56 28.95 -11.34
N LYS A 394 1.67 28.23 -12.04
CA LYS A 394 0.25 28.60 -12.16
C LYS A 394 -0.50 28.42 -10.84
N LEU A 395 -0.19 27.35 -10.09
CA LEU A 395 -0.74 27.14 -8.75
C LEU A 395 -0.25 28.22 -7.78
N ALA A 396 1.06 28.51 -7.79
CA ALA A 396 1.67 29.57 -6.98
C ALA A 396 1.03 30.93 -7.27
N ASN A 397 0.88 31.29 -8.55
CA ASN A 397 0.21 32.52 -8.95
C ASN A 397 -1.25 32.59 -8.49
N TRP A 398 -1.97 31.46 -8.45
CA TRP A 398 -3.32 31.44 -7.90
C TRP A 398 -3.33 31.64 -6.37
N LEU A 399 -2.40 31.00 -5.65
CA LEU A 399 -2.26 31.20 -4.21
C LEU A 399 -1.91 32.65 -3.86
N ASP A 400 -0.92 33.22 -4.53
CA ASP A 400 -0.35 34.53 -4.18
C ASP A 400 -1.14 35.71 -4.77
N ASN A 401 -1.67 35.57 -5.98
CA ASN A 401 -2.27 36.69 -6.73
C ASN A 401 -3.78 36.53 -6.99
N ARG A 402 -4.41 35.42 -6.56
CA ARG A 402 -5.85 35.15 -6.80
C ARG A 402 -6.58 34.67 -5.53
N TYR A 403 -6.06 35.00 -4.34
CA TYR A 403 -6.69 34.66 -3.07
C TYR A 403 -6.96 33.16 -2.89
N GLY A 404 -6.09 32.30 -3.45
CA GLY A 404 -6.33 30.86 -3.50
C GLY A 404 -6.58 30.22 -2.12
N ALA A 405 -5.93 30.73 -1.07
CA ALA A 405 -6.15 30.27 0.30
C ALA A 405 -7.59 30.53 0.81
N VAL A 406 -8.17 31.68 0.45
CA VAL A 406 -9.58 32.02 0.75
C VAL A 406 -10.53 31.11 -0.01
N GLU A 407 -10.25 30.89 -1.31
CA GLU A 407 -11.06 29.97 -2.14
C GLU A 407 -11.02 28.54 -1.60
N MET A 408 -9.85 28.06 -1.15
CA MET A 408 -9.68 26.74 -0.51
C MET A 408 -10.52 26.60 0.74
N LEU A 409 -10.48 27.61 1.62
CA LEU A 409 -11.25 27.62 2.86
C LEU A 409 -12.76 27.61 2.58
N LEU A 410 -13.26 28.47 1.68
CA LEU A 410 -14.68 28.54 1.31
C LEU A 410 -15.17 27.25 0.64
N PHE A 411 -14.38 26.69 -0.28
CA PHE A 411 -14.70 25.41 -0.92
C PHE A 411 -14.78 24.28 0.10
N SER A 412 -13.81 24.22 1.02
CA SER A 412 -13.80 23.23 2.10
C SER A 412 -15.03 23.36 3.00
N ALA A 413 -15.41 24.57 3.41
CA ALA A 413 -16.64 24.79 4.16
C ALA A 413 -17.88 24.33 3.40
N ALA A 414 -17.96 24.62 2.10
CA ALA A 414 -19.06 24.15 1.28
C ALA A 414 -19.15 22.61 1.30
N LEU A 415 -18.03 21.88 1.17
CA LEU A 415 -18.03 20.42 1.28
C LEU A 415 -18.59 19.93 2.63
N TRP A 416 -18.15 20.53 3.75
CA TRP A 416 -18.67 20.20 5.07
C TRP A 416 -20.18 20.43 5.21
N THR A 417 -20.69 21.56 4.69
CA THR A 417 -22.14 21.85 4.70
C THR A 417 -22.97 20.87 3.87
N HIS A 418 -22.42 20.36 2.76
CA HIS A 418 -23.08 19.34 1.93
C HIS A 418 -22.99 17.93 2.51
N GLY A 419 -22.33 17.76 3.66
CA GLY A 419 -22.25 16.47 4.35
C GLY A 419 -21.12 15.56 3.88
N TYR A 420 -20.17 16.06 3.07
CA TYR A 420 -18.99 15.28 2.70
C TYR A 420 -18.16 14.92 3.95
N ARG A 421 -17.51 13.77 3.89
CA ARG A 421 -16.64 13.24 4.94
C ARG A 421 -15.35 12.72 4.31
N PRO A 422 -14.25 12.67 5.07
CA PRO A 422 -13.02 12.07 4.59
C PRO A 422 -13.25 10.63 4.13
N ASP A 423 -12.64 10.27 3.01
CA ASP A 423 -12.56 8.91 2.51
C ASP A 423 -11.45 8.17 3.28
N MET A 424 -11.84 7.17 4.05
CA MET A 424 -10.95 6.35 4.89
C MET A 424 -10.48 5.08 4.17
N THR A 425 -10.83 4.90 2.89
CA THR A 425 -10.44 3.73 2.08
C THR A 425 -9.13 3.96 1.33
N GLU A 426 -8.73 5.21 1.16
CA GLU A 426 -7.42 5.58 0.62
C GLU A 426 -6.31 5.09 1.56
N SER A 427 -5.24 4.51 1.01
CA SER A 427 -4.08 4.09 1.77
C SER A 427 -2.78 4.48 1.08
N ILE A 428 -1.83 5.00 1.86
CA ILE A 428 -0.46 5.24 1.42
C ILE A 428 0.37 3.94 1.48
N GLY A 429 1.08 3.63 0.41
CA GLY A 429 2.10 2.57 0.36
C GLY A 429 2.85 2.52 -0.97
N THR A 430 4.18 2.51 -0.93
CA THR A 430 5.04 2.41 -2.11
C THR A 430 6.15 1.37 -1.90
N LEU A 431 6.55 0.68 -2.98
CA LEU A 431 7.64 -0.30 -2.92
C LEU A 431 9.00 0.36 -2.67
N GLU A 432 9.19 1.60 -3.11
CA GLU A 432 10.42 2.38 -2.91
C GLU A 432 10.74 2.65 -1.44
N SER A 433 9.72 2.60 -0.58
CA SER A 433 9.86 2.78 0.86
C SER A 433 10.27 1.50 1.62
N LEU A 434 10.47 0.39 0.88
CA LEU A 434 10.79 -0.92 1.43
C LEU A 434 12.27 -1.25 1.22
N ASP A 435 12.91 -1.84 2.22
CA ASP A 435 14.23 -2.45 2.05
C ASP A 435 14.14 -3.80 1.30
N GLU A 436 15.29 -4.39 0.93
CA GLU A 436 15.31 -5.66 0.17
C GLU A 436 14.59 -6.81 0.90
N SER A 437 14.69 -6.86 2.23
CA SER A 437 14.06 -7.90 3.03
C SER A 437 12.54 -7.72 3.08
N GLU A 438 12.07 -6.48 3.18
CA GLU A 438 10.67 -6.09 3.18
C GLU A 438 10.05 -6.28 1.79
N LEU A 439 10.76 -5.92 0.73
CA LEU A 439 10.34 -6.10 -0.66
C LEU A 439 10.17 -7.58 -0.99
N PHE A 440 11.12 -8.42 -0.55
CA PHE A 440 11.00 -9.89 -0.66
C PHE A 440 9.73 -10.39 0.05
N ALA A 441 9.45 -9.89 1.25
CA ALA A 441 8.26 -10.27 2.01
C ALA A 441 6.97 -9.93 1.24
N VAL A 442 6.88 -8.71 0.69
CA VAL A 442 5.72 -8.26 -0.09
C VAL A 442 5.56 -9.12 -1.35
N LYS A 443 6.65 -9.37 -2.08
CA LYS A 443 6.65 -10.24 -3.27
C LYS A 443 6.09 -11.63 -2.95
N GLU A 444 6.64 -12.29 -1.94
CA GLU A 444 6.20 -13.63 -1.51
C GLU A 444 4.74 -13.64 -1.06
N ILE A 445 4.28 -12.59 -0.37
CA ILE A 445 2.86 -12.46 0.01
C ILE A 445 1.96 -12.25 -1.19
N VAL A 446 2.40 -11.52 -2.23
CA VAL A 446 1.62 -11.33 -3.46
C VAL A 446 1.56 -12.64 -4.25
N GLU A 447 2.67 -13.35 -4.41
CA GLU A 447 2.76 -14.58 -5.20
C GLU A 447 2.15 -15.81 -4.49
N LYS A 448 2.36 -15.95 -3.17
CA LYS A 448 2.01 -17.16 -2.40
C LYS A 448 0.94 -16.90 -1.32
N GLY A 449 0.64 -15.64 -1.02
CA GLY A 449 -0.25 -15.25 0.08
C GLY A 449 0.36 -15.40 1.47
N PHE A 450 1.67 -15.71 1.57
CA PHE A 450 2.36 -15.98 2.83
C PHE A 450 3.87 -15.90 2.62
N THR A 451 4.62 -15.51 3.67
CA THR A 451 6.09 -15.54 3.65
C THR A 451 6.63 -15.99 5.01
N VAL A 452 7.64 -16.86 5.00
CA VAL A 452 8.34 -17.34 6.19
C VAL A 452 9.63 -16.54 6.34
N SER A 453 9.87 -15.97 7.53
CA SER A 453 11.07 -15.16 7.79
C SER A 453 12.38 -15.92 7.56
N ALA A 454 12.39 -17.24 7.77
CA ALA A 454 13.57 -18.08 7.55
C ALA A 454 13.92 -18.26 6.06
N ASP A 455 12.95 -18.08 5.17
CA ASP A 455 13.13 -18.26 3.72
C ASP A 455 13.63 -16.98 3.05
N ASN A 456 13.62 -15.84 3.77
CA ASN A 456 14.11 -14.58 3.25
C ASN A 456 15.65 -14.51 3.34
N PRO A 457 16.38 -14.53 2.20
CA PRO A 457 17.83 -14.50 2.22
C PRO A 457 18.40 -13.13 2.62
N TYR A 458 17.60 -12.06 2.51
CA TYR A 458 17.98 -10.70 2.86
C TYR A 458 17.69 -10.38 4.33
N LEU A 459 16.88 -11.21 5.00
CA LEU A 459 16.65 -11.10 6.43
C LEU A 459 17.78 -11.85 7.16
N GLY A 460 18.60 -11.14 7.93
CA GLY A 460 19.71 -11.75 8.66
C GLY A 460 19.27 -12.96 9.49
N LYS A 461 20.11 -14.00 9.59
CA LYS A 461 19.77 -15.24 10.31
C LYS A 461 19.26 -14.96 11.73
N GLY A 462 18.04 -15.41 12.03
CA GLY A 462 17.40 -15.27 13.34
C GLY A 462 16.72 -13.91 13.58
N HIS A 463 16.79 -12.98 12.64
CA HIS A 463 16.07 -11.71 12.71
C HIS A 463 14.61 -11.87 12.32
N ARG A 464 13.76 -11.00 12.87
CA ARG A 464 12.34 -10.88 12.55
C ARG A 464 12.10 -9.54 11.90
N TYR A 465 11.09 -9.49 11.04
CA TYR A 465 10.62 -8.22 10.49
C TYR A 465 10.23 -7.23 11.59
N SER A 466 10.52 -5.96 11.33
CA SER A 466 10.24 -4.89 12.29
C SER A 466 8.74 -4.75 12.54
N ARG A 467 8.37 -4.35 13.76
CA ARG A 467 6.97 -4.05 14.11
C ARG A 467 6.43 -2.91 13.24
N SER A 468 7.28 -1.95 12.89
CA SER A 468 6.95 -0.83 12.01
C SER A 468 6.56 -1.30 10.61
N PHE A 469 7.36 -2.17 9.99
CA PHE A 469 7.04 -2.79 8.70
C PHE A 469 5.69 -3.49 8.71
N ILE A 470 5.50 -4.40 9.68
CA ILE A 470 4.28 -5.21 9.79
C ILE A 470 3.05 -4.31 9.91
N ASN A 471 3.15 -3.26 10.72
CA ASN A 471 2.05 -2.33 10.99
C ASN A 471 1.77 -1.41 9.79
N ARG A 472 2.79 -0.76 9.20
CA ARG A 472 2.62 0.19 8.09
C ARG A 472 2.08 -0.45 6.81
N THR A 473 2.36 -1.75 6.60
CA THR A 473 1.89 -2.52 5.44
C THR A 473 0.56 -3.26 5.68
N GLY A 474 0.00 -3.21 6.90
CA GLY A 474 -1.24 -3.94 7.23
C GLY A 474 -1.07 -5.46 7.32
N LEU A 475 0.11 -5.93 7.66
CA LEU A 475 0.43 -7.34 7.84
C LEU A 475 0.21 -7.79 9.30
N LYS A 476 0.24 -9.11 9.51
CA LYS A 476 0.31 -9.74 10.83
C LYS A 476 1.20 -10.97 10.78
N THR A 477 1.76 -11.32 11.94
CA THR A 477 2.34 -12.64 12.14
C THR A 477 1.23 -13.68 12.34
N GLY A 478 1.40 -14.86 11.76
CA GLY A 478 0.44 -15.95 11.83
C GLY A 478 1.06 -17.29 11.46
N ARG A 479 0.29 -18.37 11.61
CA ARG A 479 0.67 -19.69 11.11
C ARG A 479 -0.15 -20.07 9.88
N ARG A 480 0.49 -20.66 8.88
CA ARG A 480 -0.16 -21.26 7.71
C ARG A 480 0.53 -22.57 7.39
N GLN A 481 -0.24 -23.66 7.29
CA GLN A 481 0.27 -25.02 6.99
C GLN A 481 1.39 -25.54 7.92
N GLY A 482 1.46 -25.05 9.16
CA GLY A 482 2.47 -25.46 10.14
C GLY A 482 3.61 -24.45 10.32
N ASP A 483 3.86 -23.62 9.31
CA ASP A 483 4.93 -22.63 9.32
C ASP A 483 4.47 -21.28 9.89
N PHE A 484 5.40 -20.58 10.55
CA PHE A 484 5.16 -19.26 11.15
C PHE A 484 5.74 -18.17 10.27
N GLY A 485 4.91 -17.19 9.91
CA GLY A 485 5.28 -16.17 8.93
C GLY A 485 4.35 -14.96 8.92
N LEU A 486 4.43 -14.15 7.86
CA LEU A 486 3.60 -12.97 7.66
C LEU A 486 2.42 -13.28 6.71
N THR A 487 1.26 -12.70 7.03
CA THR A 487 0.03 -12.73 6.23
C THR A 487 -0.62 -11.36 6.23
N VAL A 488 -1.47 -11.10 5.23
CA VAL A 488 -2.28 -9.87 5.19
C VAL A 488 -3.29 -9.88 6.34
N LYS A 489 -3.31 -8.79 7.12
CA LYS A 489 -4.33 -8.53 8.15
C LYS A 489 -5.40 -7.60 7.62
N SER A 490 -4.98 -6.55 6.92
CA SER A 490 -5.85 -5.52 6.35
C SER A 490 -5.52 -5.33 4.88
N GLU A 491 -6.43 -5.78 4.02
CA GLU A 491 -6.26 -5.63 2.57
C GLU A 491 -6.31 -4.15 2.15
N SER A 492 -7.07 -3.29 2.82
CA SER A 492 -7.10 -1.86 2.49
C SER A 492 -5.72 -1.20 2.65
N MET A 493 -4.96 -1.61 3.67
CA MET A 493 -3.59 -1.12 3.89
C MET A 493 -2.56 -1.79 2.98
N PHE A 494 -2.76 -3.08 2.65
CA PHE A 494 -1.81 -3.84 1.83
C PHE A 494 -2.00 -3.62 0.32
N LYS A 495 -3.19 -3.21 -0.11
CA LYS A 495 -3.57 -3.03 -1.52
C LYS A 495 -2.57 -2.20 -2.34
N PRO A 496 -2.05 -1.03 -1.87
CA PRO A 496 -1.08 -0.25 -2.66
C PRO A 496 0.21 -1.03 -2.95
N TYR A 497 0.69 -1.82 -1.97
CA TYR A 497 1.87 -2.66 -2.14
C TYR A 497 1.62 -3.83 -3.09
N ARG A 498 0.42 -4.43 -3.03
CA ARG A 498 0.00 -5.49 -3.94
C ARG A 498 -0.03 -4.99 -5.38
N GLU A 499 -0.76 -3.91 -5.65
CA GLU A 499 -0.93 -3.36 -7.00
C GLU A 499 0.42 -2.92 -7.59
N ALA A 500 1.27 -2.26 -6.79
CA ALA A 500 2.60 -1.87 -7.24
C ALA A 500 3.50 -3.09 -7.55
N MET A 501 3.45 -4.13 -6.72
CA MET A 501 4.23 -5.36 -6.92
C MET A 501 3.74 -6.15 -8.13
N GLU A 502 2.43 -6.31 -8.30
CA GLU A 502 1.84 -6.96 -9.48
C GLU A 502 2.21 -6.23 -10.77
N SER A 503 2.21 -4.88 -10.75
CA SER A 503 2.67 -4.06 -11.88
C SER A 503 4.15 -4.28 -12.19
N MET A 504 5.02 -4.26 -11.17
CA MET A 504 6.46 -4.49 -11.32
C MET A 504 6.75 -5.89 -11.89
N LEU A 505 6.12 -6.94 -11.34
CA LEU A 505 6.26 -8.31 -11.83
C LEU A 505 5.77 -8.44 -13.28
N THR A 506 4.69 -7.75 -13.65
CA THR A 506 4.17 -7.74 -15.03
C THR A 506 5.11 -7.01 -16.00
N ALA A 507 5.72 -5.90 -15.57
CA ALA A 507 6.68 -5.14 -16.37
C ALA A 507 7.97 -5.95 -16.62
N ASP A 508 8.47 -6.64 -15.60
CA ASP A 508 9.63 -7.53 -15.71
C ASP A 508 9.39 -8.66 -16.71
N VAL A 509 8.19 -9.27 -16.67
CA VAL A 509 7.76 -10.29 -17.64
C VAL A 509 7.77 -9.72 -19.07
N ARG A 510 7.18 -8.54 -19.28
CA ARG A 510 7.16 -7.89 -20.60
C ARG A 510 8.55 -7.53 -21.11
N GLN A 511 9.44 -7.07 -20.23
CA GLN A 511 10.81 -6.75 -20.61
C GLN A 511 11.60 -8.02 -20.96
N ALA A 512 11.41 -9.11 -20.21
CA ALA A 512 11.99 -10.41 -20.52
C ALA A 512 11.46 -10.98 -21.85
N GLU A 513 10.17 -10.80 -22.15
CA GLU A 513 9.56 -11.17 -23.43
C GLU A 513 10.09 -10.33 -24.59
N ALA A 514 10.21 -9.01 -24.43
CA ALA A 514 10.77 -8.12 -25.45
C ALA A 514 12.26 -8.41 -25.75
N LEU A 515 13.04 -8.82 -24.74
CA LEU A 515 14.42 -9.27 -24.92
C LEU A 515 14.50 -10.60 -25.69
N LYS A 516 13.56 -11.52 -25.46
CA LYS A 516 13.47 -12.78 -26.23
C LYS A 516 13.11 -12.50 -27.70
N GLU A 517 12.16 -11.62 -27.95
CA GLU A 517 11.72 -11.26 -29.31
C GLU A 517 12.83 -10.59 -30.15
N LYS A 518 13.65 -9.73 -29.51
CA LYS A 518 14.85 -9.14 -30.14
C LYS A 518 15.97 -10.14 -30.43
N LYS A 519 16.12 -11.20 -29.63
CA LYS A 519 17.11 -12.26 -29.88
C LYS A 519 16.64 -13.21 -30.99
N ALA A 520 15.35 -13.54 -31.01
CA ALA A 520 14.75 -14.46 -31.99
C ALA A 520 14.82 -13.96 -33.45
N THR A 521 14.77 -12.65 -33.68
CA THR A 521 14.79 -12.05 -35.04
C THR A 521 16.16 -12.05 -35.72
N ARG A 522 17.24 -12.44 -35.02
CA ARG A 522 18.63 -12.29 -35.50
C ARG A 522 19.41 -13.61 -35.62
N ALA A 523 18.79 -14.75 -35.29
CA ALA A 523 19.51 -15.99 -34.96
C ALA A 523 19.12 -17.24 -35.79
N VAL A 524 18.44 -17.09 -36.92
CA VAL A 524 18.06 -18.25 -37.76
C VAL A 524 19.14 -18.52 -38.80
N THR A 525 19.68 -19.74 -38.79
CA THR A 525 20.65 -20.22 -39.78
C THR A 525 19.98 -20.42 -41.14
N ASP A 526 20.62 -19.94 -42.19
CA ASP A 526 20.23 -20.31 -43.56
C ASP A 526 20.63 -21.76 -43.83
N LEU A 527 19.65 -22.67 -43.81
CA LEU A 527 19.86 -24.11 -44.01
C LEU A 527 20.50 -24.43 -45.37
N ALA A 528 20.42 -23.53 -46.37
CA ALA A 528 21.10 -23.71 -47.65
C ALA A 528 22.63 -23.66 -47.50
N THR A 529 23.14 -23.08 -46.43
CA THR A 529 24.59 -23.02 -46.11
C THR A 529 25.12 -24.28 -45.44
N LEU A 530 24.24 -25.15 -44.92
CA LEU A 530 24.58 -26.43 -44.28
C LEU A 530 24.62 -27.56 -45.32
N THR A 531 25.57 -27.47 -46.26
CA THR A 531 25.76 -28.49 -47.29
C THR A 531 26.57 -29.68 -46.78
N PRO A 532 26.31 -30.91 -47.25
CA PRO A 532 27.14 -32.08 -46.96
C PRO A 532 28.61 -31.82 -47.22
N ASN A 533 29.46 -32.45 -46.41
CA ASN A 533 30.88 -32.51 -46.66
C ASN A 533 31.24 -33.85 -47.34
N ASP A 534 32.42 -33.90 -47.96
CA ASP A 534 32.92 -35.09 -48.67
C ASP A 534 33.58 -36.11 -47.71
N ALA A 535 33.28 -36.09 -46.41
CA ALA A 535 33.89 -37.01 -45.46
C ALA A 535 33.43 -38.46 -45.70
N ASP A 536 34.38 -39.40 -45.63
CA ASP A 536 34.04 -40.82 -45.64
C ASP A 536 33.17 -41.17 -44.41
N PRO A 537 32.03 -41.87 -44.58
CA PRO A 537 31.11 -42.16 -43.47
C PRO A 537 31.71 -42.98 -42.33
N VAL A 538 32.66 -43.87 -42.60
CA VAL A 538 33.30 -44.70 -41.55
C VAL A 538 34.34 -43.87 -40.80
N GLU A 539 35.11 -43.03 -41.49
CA GLU A 539 36.01 -42.07 -40.86
C GLU A 539 35.24 -40.98 -40.09
N TRP A 540 34.05 -40.59 -40.55
CA TRP A 540 33.15 -39.70 -39.82
C TRP A 540 32.70 -40.30 -38.49
N ALA A 541 32.20 -41.53 -38.52
CA ALA A 541 31.82 -42.26 -37.31
C ALA A 541 33.01 -42.47 -36.36
N ARG A 542 34.21 -42.69 -36.91
CA ARG A 542 35.45 -42.77 -36.13
C ARG A 542 35.77 -41.43 -35.45
N ALA A 543 35.66 -40.32 -36.17
CA ALA A 543 35.88 -38.99 -35.62
C ALA A 543 34.88 -38.66 -34.50
N LYS A 544 33.59 -39.01 -34.66
CA LYS A 544 32.58 -38.89 -33.61
C LYS A 544 33.01 -39.62 -32.33
N ARG A 545 33.37 -40.90 -32.47
CA ARG A 545 33.82 -41.76 -31.37
C ARG A 545 35.06 -41.19 -30.68
N ASP A 546 36.07 -40.83 -31.45
CA ASP A 546 37.33 -40.29 -30.93
C ASP A 546 37.12 -38.90 -30.27
N GLY A 547 36.10 -38.15 -30.72
CA GLY A 547 35.60 -36.92 -30.13
C GLY A 547 34.74 -37.10 -28.87
N GLY A 548 34.54 -38.34 -28.41
CA GLY A 548 33.83 -38.66 -27.17
C GLY A 548 32.37 -39.06 -27.34
N ASP A 549 31.91 -39.32 -28.57
CA ASP A 549 30.63 -40.01 -28.78
C ASP A 549 30.74 -41.46 -28.27
N THR A 550 29.74 -41.89 -27.52
CA THR A 550 29.66 -43.25 -26.95
C THR A 550 28.51 -44.05 -27.56
N GLY A 551 27.85 -43.50 -28.58
CA GLY A 551 26.83 -44.21 -29.33
C GLY A 551 27.38 -45.46 -30.03
N VAL A 552 26.47 -46.40 -30.32
CA VAL A 552 26.78 -47.66 -31.01
C VAL A 552 25.88 -47.85 -32.22
N TYR A 553 26.36 -48.65 -33.16
CA TYR A 553 25.72 -48.86 -34.45
C TYR A 553 25.16 -50.28 -34.57
N VAL A 554 23.97 -50.38 -35.17
CA VAL A 554 23.36 -51.67 -35.55
C VAL A 554 22.90 -51.65 -37.01
N PRO A 555 22.93 -52.79 -37.72
CA PRO A 555 22.40 -52.86 -39.07
C PRO A 555 20.90 -52.52 -39.13
N ALA A 556 20.52 -51.67 -40.08
CA ALA A 556 19.14 -51.26 -40.36
C ALA A 556 18.73 -51.67 -41.78
N GLU A 557 17.47 -52.03 -41.97
CA GLU A 557 16.88 -52.26 -43.29
C GLU A 557 16.09 -51.00 -43.67
N ASN A 558 16.55 -50.29 -44.69
CA ASN A 558 16.04 -48.95 -45.01
C ASN A 558 16.14 -48.03 -43.77
N LYS A 559 15.03 -47.49 -43.26
CA LYS A 559 14.99 -46.68 -42.03
C LYS A 559 14.69 -47.47 -40.75
N VAL A 560 14.67 -48.80 -40.80
CA VAL A 560 14.18 -49.64 -39.69
C VAL A 560 15.28 -50.57 -39.17
N ALA A 561 15.75 -50.30 -37.95
CA ALA A 561 16.62 -51.21 -37.20
C ALA A 561 15.78 -52.18 -36.34
N ARG A 562 15.60 -53.42 -36.82
CA ARG A 562 14.86 -54.44 -36.07
C ARG A 562 15.68 -54.98 -34.89
N ASN A 563 15.03 -55.17 -33.75
CA ASN A 563 15.61 -55.70 -32.51
C ASN A 563 16.87 -54.93 -32.05
N TRP A 564 16.98 -53.63 -32.38
CA TRP A 564 18.13 -52.80 -32.06
C TRP A 564 18.47 -52.82 -30.55
N HIS A 565 17.45 -52.76 -29.69
CA HIS A 565 17.62 -52.80 -28.23
C HIS A 565 18.30 -54.10 -27.77
N ARG A 566 17.79 -55.25 -28.23
CA ARG A 566 18.38 -56.57 -27.92
C ARG A 566 19.81 -56.69 -28.45
N LYS A 567 20.07 -56.17 -29.66
CA LYS A 567 21.41 -56.19 -30.27
C LYS A 567 22.40 -55.35 -29.47
N ALA A 568 21.98 -54.18 -28.97
CA ALA A 568 22.79 -53.36 -28.09
C ALA A 568 23.08 -54.07 -26.76
N GLU A 569 22.06 -54.61 -26.08
CA GLU A 569 22.21 -55.29 -24.78
C GLU A 569 23.03 -56.59 -24.85
N SER A 570 22.98 -57.30 -25.97
CA SER A 570 23.72 -58.55 -26.17
C SER A 570 25.15 -58.35 -26.71
N GLY A 571 25.63 -57.10 -26.82
CA GLY A 571 26.97 -56.78 -27.32
C GLY A 571 27.15 -57.03 -28.83
N GLN A 572 26.05 -57.10 -29.58
CA GLN A 572 26.07 -57.26 -31.04
C GLN A 572 26.07 -55.91 -31.79
N ALA A 573 26.03 -54.79 -31.07
CA ALA A 573 26.23 -53.47 -31.64
C ALA A 573 27.73 -53.20 -31.86
N ALA A 574 28.05 -52.55 -32.97
CA ALA A 574 29.42 -52.20 -33.34
C ALA A 574 29.73 -50.76 -32.93
N THR A 575 31.01 -50.46 -32.71
CA THR A 575 31.47 -49.09 -32.42
C THR A 575 31.63 -48.23 -33.68
N LEU A 576 31.52 -48.83 -34.86
CA LEU A 576 31.50 -48.18 -36.17
C LEU A 576 30.40 -48.82 -37.03
N PRO A 577 29.79 -48.09 -37.97
CA PRO A 577 28.83 -48.67 -38.90
C PRO A 577 29.53 -49.64 -39.86
N ASP A 578 28.89 -50.79 -40.11
CA ASP A 578 29.37 -51.80 -41.07
C ASP A 578 28.42 -51.88 -42.27
N PHE A 579 28.75 -51.12 -43.30
CA PHE A 579 27.96 -51.07 -44.53
C PHE A 579 28.13 -52.31 -45.44
N THR A 580 29.03 -53.23 -45.08
CA THR A 580 29.15 -54.52 -45.77
C THR A 580 28.07 -55.51 -45.33
N VAL A 581 27.56 -55.36 -44.10
CA VAL A 581 26.48 -56.18 -43.53
C VAL A 581 25.10 -55.66 -43.94
N SER A 582 24.93 -54.35 -44.01
CA SER A 582 23.69 -53.73 -44.49
C SER A 582 23.98 -52.38 -45.15
N PRO A 583 23.28 -51.99 -46.24
CA PRO A 583 23.41 -50.67 -46.84
C PRO A 583 22.96 -49.52 -45.92
N SER A 584 22.34 -49.79 -44.77
CA SER A 584 21.94 -48.79 -43.78
C SER A 584 22.30 -49.23 -42.36
N ALA A 585 22.67 -48.26 -41.53
CA ALA A 585 23.00 -48.46 -40.12
C ALA A 585 22.29 -47.43 -39.24
N ALA A 586 21.91 -47.87 -38.05
CA ALA A 586 21.24 -47.06 -37.04
C ALA A 586 22.18 -46.78 -35.87
N GLU A 587 22.27 -45.52 -35.48
CA GLU A 587 23.02 -45.02 -34.33
C GLU A 587 22.11 -44.93 -33.11
N ILE A 588 22.54 -45.54 -32.01
CA ILE A 588 21.86 -45.56 -30.73
C ILE A 588 22.60 -44.63 -29.78
N ALA A 589 21.88 -43.76 -29.08
CA ALA A 589 22.46 -42.86 -28.06
C ALA A 589 23.16 -43.67 -26.94
N GLY A 590 24.35 -43.24 -26.54
CA GLY A 590 25.13 -43.83 -25.45
C GLY A 590 24.65 -43.37 -24.07
N ASP A 591 25.21 -43.97 -23.01
CA ASP A 591 24.73 -43.82 -21.62
C ASP A 591 24.64 -42.38 -21.11
N ASN A 592 25.51 -41.49 -21.60
CA ASN A 592 25.54 -40.08 -21.22
C ASN A 592 25.42 -39.15 -22.43
N THR A 593 24.75 -39.60 -23.50
CA THR A 593 24.48 -38.78 -24.67
C THR A 593 23.00 -38.75 -25.02
N VAL A 594 22.59 -37.69 -25.71
CA VAL A 594 21.29 -37.57 -26.36
C VAL A 594 21.52 -37.25 -27.83
N ILE A 595 20.68 -37.83 -28.68
CA ILE A 595 20.62 -37.49 -30.10
C ILE A 595 19.37 -36.64 -30.30
N ILE A 596 19.56 -35.46 -30.87
CA ILE A 596 18.47 -34.55 -31.25
C ILE A 596 18.23 -34.73 -32.75
N ASP A 597 16.98 -34.93 -33.13
CA ASP A 597 16.54 -35.10 -34.50
C ASP A 597 15.65 -33.89 -34.88
N TRP A 598 16.09 -33.12 -35.85
CA TRP A 598 15.45 -31.91 -36.35
C TRP A 598 14.82 -32.21 -37.70
N ASP A 599 13.54 -32.56 -37.69
CA ASP A 599 12.80 -32.92 -38.89
C ASP A 599 12.54 -31.70 -39.80
N ALA A 600 12.50 -31.94 -41.10
CA ALA A 600 11.97 -30.98 -42.06
C ALA A 600 10.46 -31.19 -42.28
N ASP A 601 9.75 -30.15 -42.70
CA ASP A 601 8.33 -30.27 -43.02
C ASP A 601 8.13 -31.03 -44.34
N HIS A 602 7.89 -32.33 -44.22
CA HIS A 602 7.62 -33.19 -45.36
C HIS A 602 6.16 -33.21 -45.80
N ASP A 603 5.26 -32.77 -44.93
CA ASP A 603 3.80 -32.82 -45.18
C ASP A 603 3.31 -31.56 -45.91
N GLY A 604 4.17 -30.57 -46.13
CA GLY A 604 3.83 -29.32 -46.82
C GLY A 604 2.88 -28.43 -46.02
N ASN A 605 2.88 -28.59 -44.69
CA ASN A 605 2.00 -27.86 -43.78
C ASN A 605 2.48 -26.44 -43.47
N GLY A 606 3.61 -26.01 -44.06
CA GLY A 606 4.26 -24.74 -43.78
C GLY A 606 4.91 -24.70 -42.40
N CYS A 607 5.20 -25.86 -41.81
CA CYS A 607 5.89 -25.95 -40.54
C CYS A 607 7.35 -25.50 -40.71
N GLU A 608 7.83 -24.71 -39.77
CA GLU A 608 9.23 -24.32 -39.71
C GLU A 608 10.11 -25.56 -39.50
N HIS A 609 11.25 -25.61 -40.18
CA HIS A 609 12.23 -26.68 -40.01
C HIS A 609 12.64 -26.80 -38.53
N GLY A 610 12.74 -28.03 -38.00
CA GLY A 610 13.01 -28.29 -36.58
C GLY A 610 14.22 -27.55 -36.02
N LEU A 611 15.29 -27.48 -36.80
CA LEU A 611 16.51 -26.74 -36.44
C LEU A 611 16.24 -25.24 -36.26
N ASN A 612 15.66 -24.57 -37.26
CA ASN A 612 15.31 -23.14 -37.19
C ASN A 612 14.32 -22.84 -36.07
N ARG A 613 13.36 -23.76 -35.86
CA ARG A 613 12.42 -23.66 -34.74
C ARG A 613 13.15 -23.67 -33.40
N MET A 614 14.12 -24.57 -33.23
CA MET A 614 14.93 -24.64 -32.02
C MET A 614 15.84 -23.41 -31.85
N GLU A 615 16.49 -22.92 -32.91
CA GLU A 615 17.30 -21.69 -32.87
C GLU A 615 16.48 -20.47 -32.44
N ARG A 616 15.25 -20.35 -32.96
CA ARG A 616 14.33 -19.28 -32.61
C ARG A 616 13.89 -19.37 -31.15
N ASP A 617 13.47 -20.55 -30.71
CA ASP A 617 12.97 -20.75 -29.35
C ASP A 617 14.10 -20.67 -28.30
N LEU A 618 15.34 -20.96 -28.68
CA LEU A 618 16.55 -20.76 -27.88
C LEU A 618 17.07 -19.32 -27.94
N GLY A 619 16.85 -18.64 -29.06
CA GLY A 619 17.39 -17.30 -29.35
C GLY A 619 18.87 -17.30 -29.72
N ALA A 620 19.40 -18.41 -30.25
CA ALA A 620 20.81 -18.60 -30.58
C ALA A 620 20.98 -19.50 -31.82
N PRO A 621 21.86 -19.16 -32.78
CA PRO A 621 22.11 -19.98 -33.96
C PRO A 621 22.99 -21.20 -33.62
N ILE A 622 22.84 -22.29 -34.36
CA ILE A 622 23.69 -23.48 -34.23
C ILE A 622 25.15 -23.13 -34.51
N GLY A 623 26.06 -23.66 -33.69
CA GLY A 623 27.48 -23.28 -33.68
C GLY A 623 27.84 -22.13 -32.72
N SER A 624 26.86 -21.53 -32.04
CA SER A 624 27.11 -20.54 -30.98
C SER A 624 27.48 -21.19 -29.64
N GLU A 625 27.86 -20.38 -28.65
CA GLU A 625 28.13 -20.85 -27.28
C GLU A 625 26.89 -21.47 -26.62
N ASP A 626 25.72 -20.88 -26.82
CA ASP A 626 24.45 -21.36 -26.25
C ASP A 626 23.86 -22.54 -27.03
N PHE A 627 24.25 -22.71 -28.32
CA PHE A 627 23.84 -23.81 -29.17
C PHE A 627 25.03 -24.39 -29.96
N PRO A 628 25.94 -25.13 -29.32
CA PRO A 628 27.18 -25.56 -29.95
C PRO A 628 26.95 -26.55 -31.10
N MET A 629 27.80 -26.47 -32.12
CA MET A 629 27.74 -27.34 -33.31
C MET A 629 28.09 -28.78 -32.92
N PRO A 630 27.20 -29.77 -33.15
CA PRO A 630 27.52 -31.18 -32.97
C PRO A 630 28.20 -31.73 -34.23
N TYR A 631 28.52 -33.02 -34.24
CA TYR A 631 28.68 -33.74 -35.51
C TYR A 631 27.31 -33.83 -36.17
N LEU A 632 27.06 -32.88 -37.07
CA LEU A 632 25.78 -32.68 -37.73
C LEU A 632 25.70 -33.57 -38.97
N GLU A 633 24.63 -34.34 -39.06
CA GLU A 633 24.35 -35.23 -40.18
C GLU A 633 23.00 -34.85 -40.81
N ARG A 634 22.91 -34.97 -42.13
CA ARG A 634 21.71 -34.66 -42.90
C ARG A 634 21.00 -35.94 -43.29
N SER A 635 19.71 -35.98 -43.01
CA SER A 635 18.81 -37.02 -43.50
C SER A 635 18.53 -36.86 -44.99
N ALA A 636 18.21 -37.97 -45.65
CA ALA A 636 17.89 -37.97 -47.07
C ALA A 636 16.69 -37.08 -47.47
N ARG A 637 15.83 -36.70 -46.52
CA ARG A 637 14.68 -35.81 -46.75
C ARG A 637 14.93 -34.35 -46.34
N GLY A 638 16.14 -34.01 -45.90
CA GLY A 638 16.53 -32.64 -45.58
C GLY A 638 16.41 -32.23 -44.11
N GLY A 639 15.95 -33.12 -43.22
CA GLY A 639 16.12 -32.96 -41.77
C GLY A 639 17.57 -33.20 -41.32
N TYR A 640 17.91 -32.86 -40.08
CA TYR A 640 19.26 -33.01 -39.52
C TYR A 640 19.23 -33.68 -38.16
N HIS A 641 20.31 -34.35 -37.77
CA HIS A 641 20.47 -34.84 -36.40
C HIS A 641 21.89 -34.66 -35.88
N GLY A 642 22.02 -34.61 -34.56
CA GLY A 642 23.31 -34.43 -33.89
C GLY A 642 23.31 -34.90 -32.44
N THR A 643 24.50 -35.30 -31.96
CA THR A 643 24.70 -35.86 -30.61
C THR A 643 25.27 -34.81 -29.65
N TYR A 644 24.75 -34.79 -28.42
CA TYR A 644 25.25 -33.98 -27.31
C TYR A 644 25.52 -34.85 -26.08
N ARG A 645 26.59 -34.53 -25.35
CA ARG A 645 26.86 -35.11 -24.04
C ARG A 645 25.96 -34.47 -22.98
N VAL A 646 25.56 -35.27 -22.00
CA VAL A 646 24.76 -34.84 -20.86
C VAL A 646 25.50 -35.22 -19.58
N PRO A 647 25.56 -34.35 -18.56
CA PRO A 647 26.11 -34.73 -17.26
C PRO A 647 25.38 -35.97 -16.70
N PRO A 648 26.10 -36.98 -16.18
CA PRO A 648 25.49 -38.25 -15.74
C PRO A 648 24.34 -38.06 -14.74
N ASP A 649 24.46 -37.07 -13.84
CA ASP A 649 23.43 -36.76 -12.85
C ASP A 649 22.12 -36.23 -13.45
N LEU A 650 22.17 -35.68 -14.66
CA LEU A 650 21.02 -35.13 -15.35
C LEU A 650 20.33 -36.15 -16.27
N MET A 651 21.06 -37.16 -16.75
CA MET A 651 20.53 -38.13 -17.71
C MET A 651 19.25 -38.83 -17.23
N ARG A 652 19.17 -39.13 -15.92
CA ARG A 652 17.99 -39.79 -15.30
C ARG A 652 16.67 -39.03 -15.45
N TYR A 653 16.72 -37.73 -15.73
CA TYR A 653 15.54 -36.88 -15.87
C TYR A 653 15.02 -36.80 -17.31
N PHE A 654 15.80 -37.26 -18.29
CA PHE A 654 15.40 -37.26 -19.69
C PHE A 654 14.40 -38.37 -19.97
N LYS A 655 13.40 -38.07 -20.81
CA LYS A 655 12.60 -39.13 -21.43
C LYS A 655 13.49 -39.92 -22.36
N LYS A 656 13.40 -41.25 -22.26
CA LYS A 656 14.13 -42.17 -23.15
C LYS A 656 13.89 -41.81 -24.63
N SER A 657 12.62 -41.62 -25.01
CA SER A 657 12.26 -41.10 -26.33
C SER A 657 11.22 -39.99 -26.16
N ALA A 658 11.45 -38.85 -26.80
CA ALA A 658 10.48 -37.78 -26.90
C ALA A 658 10.24 -37.46 -28.37
N VAL A 659 8.98 -37.54 -28.78
CA VAL A 659 8.52 -37.03 -30.07
C VAL A 659 7.98 -35.64 -29.86
N GLY A 660 8.52 -34.62 -30.54
CA GLY A 660 8.23 -33.20 -30.30
C GLY A 660 6.75 -32.91 -30.23
N LYS A 661 6.05 -33.19 -31.35
CA LYS A 661 4.60 -33.00 -31.49
C LYS A 661 3.77 -33.69 -30.41
N ALA A 662 4.15 -34.91 -30.03
CA ALA A 662 3.40 -35.70 -29.05
C ALA A 662 3.68 -35.24 -27.61
N THR A 663 4.91 -34.82 -27.35
CA THR A 663 5.41 -34.55 -26.01
C THR A 663 5.07 -33.15 -25.53
N SER A 664 5.21 -32.14 -26.40
CA SER A 664 4.85 -30.75 -26.09
C SER A 664 3.36 -30.48 -26.29
N GLY A 665 2.69 -31.26 -27.15
CA GLY A 665 1.34 -30.99 -27.61
C GLY A 665 1.24 -29.94 -28.73
N ASP A 666 2.37 -29.34 -29.13
CA ASP A 666 2.47 -28.42 -30.26
C ASP A 666 2.71 -29.21 -31.56
N PRO A 667 1.73 -29.29 -32.49
CA PRO A 667 1.88 -30.03 -33.74
C PRO A 667 2.95 -29.45 -34.68
N THR A 668 3.45 -28.25 -34.41
CA THR A 668 4.48 -27.57 -35.21
C THR A 668 5.91 -27.83 -34.70
N LEU A 669 6.07 -28.48 -33.55
CA LEU A 669 7.39 -28.79 -32.99
C LEU A 669 8.02 -30.02 -33.68
N LEU A 670 8.78 -29.77 -34.75
CA LEU A 670 9.53 -30.76 -35.54
C LEU A 670 10.89 -31.12 -34.90
N VAL A 671 10.93 -31.30 -33.58
CA VAL A 671 12.15 -31.63 -32.85
C VAL A 671 11.92 -32.87 -32.01
N ASP A 672 12.75 -33.88 -32.20
CA ASP A 672 12.70 -35.16 -31.52
C ASP A 672 13.97 -35.37 -30.69
N LEU A 673 13.87 -36.13 -29.62
CA LEU A 673 15.02 -36.46 -28.75
C LEU A 673 15.05 -37.95 -28.44
N LYS A 674 16.22 -38.56 -28.64
CA LYS A 674 16.52 -39.96 -28.27
C LYS A 674 17.64 -39.97 -27.23
N ALA A 675 17.32 -40.35 -26.00
CA ALA A 675 18.29 -40.55 -24.92
C ALA A 675 18.72 -42.03 -24.84
N ALA A 676 19.67 -42.32 -23.96
CA ALA A 676 20.18 -43.67 -23.69
C ALA A 676 19.05 -44.71 -23.55
N GLY A 677 19.09 -45.76 -24.39
CA GLY A 677 18.11 -46.84 -24.40
C GLY A 677 16.70 -46.47 -24.88
N GLY A 678 16.53 -45.34 -25.56
CA GLY A 678 15.22 -44.83 -25.98
C GLY A 678 14.92 -44.79 -27.47
N GLY A 679 15.90 -45.03 -28.33
CA GLY A 679 15.70 -45.10 -29.76
C GLY A 679 17.00 -45.03 -30.54
N TYR A 680 16.87 -44.83 -31.85
CA TYR A 680 18.00 -44.68 -32.76
C TYR A 680 17.66 -43.65 -33.84
N VAL A 681 18.70 -43.14 -34.50
CA VAL A 681 18.62 -42.40 -35.76
C VAL A 681 19.40 -43.15 -36.85
N ILE A 682 19.18 -42.84 -38.12
CA ILE A 682 19.96 -43.45 -39.22
C ILE A 682 21.22 -42.62 -39.43
N CYS A 683 22.40 -43.27 -39.41
CA CYS A 683 23.67 -42.55 -39.46
C CYS A 683 24.09 -42.19 -40.90
N ALA A 684 24.97 -41.21 -41.00
CA ALA A 684 25.68 -40.86 -42.23
C ALA A 684 26.30 -42.09 -42.92
N GLY A 685 26.25 -42.11 -44.26
CA GLY A 685 26.64 -43.24 -45.11
C GLY A 685 25.52 -44.23 -45.43
N SER A 686 24.42 -44.20 -44.67
CA SER A 686 23.29 -45.09 -44.90
C SER A 686 22.54 -44.77 -46.20
N ARG A 687 22.24 -45.80 -46.98
CA ARG A 687 21.46 -45.73 -48.22
C ARG A 687 20.06 -46.27 -48.01
N THR A 688 19.09 -45.36 -48.10
CA THR A 688 17.67 -45.63 -47.92
C THR A 688 16.91 -45.47 -49.25
N ASP A 689 15.64 -45.87 -49.28
CA ASP A 689 14.75 -45.61 -50.43
C ASP A 689 14.54 -44.12 -50.72
N GLN A 690 14.82 -43.27 -49.73
CA GLN A 690 14.65 -41.82 -49.80
C GLN A 690 15.94 -41.09 -50.15
N GLY A 691 17.06 -41.80 -50.29
CA GLY A 691 18.37 -41.24 -50.59
C GLY A 691 19.42 -41.57 -49.53
N VAL A 692 20.51 -40.80 -49.55
CA VAL A 692 21.71 -41.02 -48.72
C VAL A 692 21.68 -40.09 -47.52
N TYR A 693 22.09 -40.61 -46.36
CA TYR A 693 22.36 -39.82 -45.17
C TYR A 693 23.82 -39.34 -45.23
N GLU A 694 24.05 -38.05 -45.00
CA GLU A 694 25.35 -37.43 -45.32
C GLU A 694 25.92 -36.65 -44.13
N PRO A 695 27.26 -36.66 -43.92
CA PRO A 695 27.91 -35.79 -42.94
C PRO A 695 27.87 -34.33 -43.40
N VAL A 696 27.70 -33.37 -42.48
CA VAL A 696 27.54 -31.94 -42.81
C VAL A 696 28.62 -31.09 -42.17
N ALA A 697 28.61 -30.99 -40.84
CA ALA A 697 29.48 -30.11 -40.08
C ALA A 697 29.99 -30.79 -38.81
N ALA A 698 31.21 -30.49 -38.42
CA ALA A 698 31.83 -31.04 -37.21
C ALA A 698 32.07 -29.92 -36.18
N PRO A 699 32.14 -30.25 -34.87
CA PRO A 699 32.57 -29.31 -33.85
C PRO A 699 34.00 -28.81 -34.14
N ILE A 700 34.26 -27.51 -33.89
CA ILE A 700 35.56 -26.88 -34.18
C ILE A 700 36.71 -27.55 -33.42
N ASP A 701 36.47 -28.00 -32.19
CA ASP A 701 37.46 -28.67 -31.34
C ASP A 701 37.50 -30.19 -31.55
N GLY A 702 36.71 -30.72 -32.49
CA GLY A 702 36.59 -32.15 -32.77
C GLY A 702 36.01 -32.96 -31.63
N ARG A 703 35.31 -32.34 -30.67
CA ARG A 703 34.70 -33.04 -29.53
C ARG A 703 33.19 -32.90 -29.55
N VAL A 704 32.50 -33.97 -29.17
CA VAL A 704 31.04 -33.93 -29.01
C VAL A 704 30.69 -32.88 -27.94
N PRO A 705 29.86 -31.88 -28.27
CA PRO A 705 29.58 -30.79 -27.34
C PRO A 705 28.78 -31.27 -26.14
N MET A 706 28.95 -30.58 -25.00
CA MET A 706 28.06 -30.74 -23.86
C MET A 706 26.76 -29.98 -24.13
N LEU A 707 25.63 -30.54 -23.71
CA LEU A 707 24.35 -29.83 -23.68
C LEU A 707 24.49 -28.56 -22.82
N THR A 708 24.02 -27.42 -23.31
CA THR A 708 24.09 -26.15 -22.56
C THR A 708 22.92 -25.99 -21.59
N GLN A 709 23.07 -25.11 -20.61
CA GLN A 709 21.99 -24.78 -19.67
C GLN A 709 20.74 -24.21 -20.40
N PRO A 710 20.86 -23.28 -21.38
CA PRO A 710 19.71 -22.84 -22.18
C PRO A 710 19.00 -23.98 -22.93
N MET A 711 19.74 -24.92 -23.53
CA MET A 711 19.13 -26.08 -24.20
C MET A 711 18.37 -26.98 -23.22
N LEU A 712 18.92 -27.22 -22.03
CA LEU A 712 18.27 -28.01 -20.98
C LEU A 712 16.95 -27.39 -20.52
N GLU A 713 16.92 -26.07 -20.31
CA GLU A 713 15.69 -25.33 -19.96
C GLU A 713 14.66 -25.39 -21.08
N LEU A 714 15.09 -25.26 -22.34
CA LEU A 714 14.22 -25.39 -23.50
C LEU A 714 13.61 -26.79 -23.59
N PHE A 715 14.40 -27.84 -23.36
CA PHE A 715 13.91 -29.21 -23.29
C PHE A 715 12.93 -29.44 -22.15
N SER A 716 13.08 -28.73 -21.03
CA SER A 716 12.10 -28.77 -19.95
C SER A 716 10.77 -28.15 -20.42
N LYS A 717 10.81 -27.05 -21.18
CA LYS A 717 9.62 -26.42 -21.77
C LYS A 717 8.94 -27.31 -22.81
N TYR A 718 9.72 -28.00 -23.64
CA TYR A 718 9.19 -29.00 -24.59
C TYR A 718 8.68 -30.27 -23.91
N GLY A 719 8.98 -30.46 -22.62
CA GLY A 719 8.58 -31.64 -21.85
C GLY A 719 9.44 -32.88 -22.12
N PHE A 720 10.63 -32.72 -22.68
CA PHE A 720 11.59 -33.79 -22.97
C PHE A 720 12.36 -34.23 -21.72
N VAL A 721 12.53 -33.31 -20.77
CA VAL A 721 13.17 -33.54 -19.47
C VAL A 721 12.24 -33.12 -18.33
N ARG A 722 12.28 -33.83 -17.21
CA ARG A 722 11.54 -33.47 -15.99
C ARG A 722 12.52 -33.17 -14.85
N MET A 723 12.84 -31.89 -14.69
CA MET A 723 13.84 -31.44 -13.72
C MET A 723 13.29 -31.44 -12.29
N PRO A 724 14.10 -31.83 -11.29
CA PRO A 724 13.75 -31.69 -9.88
C PRO A 724 13.74 -30.20 -9.46
N GLU A 725 13.16 -29.87 -8.30
CA GLU A 725 13.10 -28.50 -7.78
C GLU A 725 14.48 -27.83 -7.67
N ALA A 726 15.53 -28.61 -7.39
CA ALA A 726 16.91 -28.12 -7.40
C ALA A 726 17.83 -29.13 -8.10
N TYR A 727 18.72 -28.62 -8.96
CA TYR A 727 19.71 -29.44 -9.67
C TYR A 727 20.99 -28.65 -9.93
N THR A 728 22.07 -29.35 -10.24
CA THR A 728 23.30 -28.76 -10.78
C THR A 728 23.25 -28.84 -12.30
N GLY A 729 23.34 -27.69 -12.96
CA GLY A 729 23.24 -27.57 -14.43
C GLY A 729 24.52 -28.01 -15.14
N PRO A 730 24.51 -28.09 -16.49
CA PRO A 730 25.70 -28.38 -17.28
C PRO A 730 26.81 -27.33 -17.15
N ASP A 731 26.47 -26.13 -16.68
CA ASP A 731 27.41 -25.06 -16.34
C ASP A 731 28.08 -25.23 -14.96
N GLY A 732 27.74 -26.30 -14.23
CA GLY A 732 28.26 -26.60 -12.90
C GLY A 732 27.65 -25.76 -11.77
N LYS A 733 26.64 -24.93 -12.05
CA LYS A 733 25.98 -24.06 -11.06
C LYS A 733 24.69 -24.69 -10.54
N ALA A 734 24.23 -24.24 -9.38
CA ALA A 734 22.95 -24.64 -8.83
C ALA A 734 21.81 -23.87 -9.52
N HIS A 735 20.79 -24.61 -9.96
CA HIS A 735 19.60 -24.09 -10.64
C HIS A 735 18.34 -24.63 -9.96
N VAL A 736 17.26 -23.85 -10.08
CA VAL A 736 15.93 -24.24 -9.59
C VAL A 736 15.14 -24.80 -10.77
N GLY A 737 14.69 -26.04 -10.69
CA GLY A 737 13.80 -26.62 -11.68
C GLY A 737 12.33 -26.40 -11.32
N HIS A 738 11.45 -26.55 -12.31
CA HIS A 738 9.99 -26.46 -12.12
C HIS A 738 9.43 -27.75 -11.48
N GLY A 739 9.97 -28.15 -10.33
CA GLY A 739 9.54 -29.38 -9.65
C GLY A 739 8.02 -29.38 -9.46
N ASP A 740 7.39 -30.44 -9.97
CA ASP A 740 5.93 -30.68 -10.04
C ASP A 740 5.02 -29.46 -10.28
N SER A 741 5.56 -28.40 -10.88
CA SER A 741 4.78 -27.27 -11.38
C SER A 741 4.30 -27.69 -12.76
N ARG A 742 3.07 -28.23 -12.81
CA ARG A 742 2.43 -28.59 -14.08
C ARG A 742 2.56 -27.41 -15.07
N PRO A 743 2.83 -27.68 -16.36
CA PRO A 743 2.49 -26.70 -17.39
C PRO A 743 0.98 -26.43 -17.31
N THR A 744 0.63 -25.15 -17.21
CA THR A 744 -0.73 -24.64 -17.35
C THR A 744 -1.27 -25.18 -18.67
N VAL A 745 -2.23 -26.11 -18.58
CA VAL A 745 -2.81 -26.79 -19.73
C VAL A 745 -3.57 -25.74 -20.56
N ALA A 746 -3.11 -25.47 -21.78
CA ALA A 746 -3.79 -24.56 -22.68
C ALA A 746 -5.21 -25.07 -23.01
N PRO A 747 -6.23 -24.18 -23.11
CA PRO A 747 -7.64 -24.53 -23.33
C PRO A 747 -7.94 -25.42 -24.55
N SER A 748 -7.02 -25.57 -25.50
CA SER A 748 -7.17 -26.37 -26.72
C SER A 748 -6.93 -27.88 -26.53
N SER A 749 -6.29 -28.29 -25.44
CA SER A 749 -5.96 -29.70 -25.17
C SER A 749 -7.10 -30.50 -24.51
N PHE A 750 -8.21 -29.84 -24.18
CA PHE A 750 -9.35 -30.47 -23.50
C PHE A 750 -10.22 -31.36 -24.40
N LYS A 751 -10.06 -31.31 -25.73
CA LYS A 751 -10.77 -32.21 -26.66
C LYS A 751 -10.22 -33.66 -26.68
N ARG A 752 -9.06 -33.93 -26.07
CA ARG A 752 -8.45 -35.28 -26.01
C ARG A 752 -9.02 -36.18 -24.92
N PHE A 753 -9.96 -35.70 -24.11
CA PHE A 753 -10.42 -36.38 -22.91
C PHE A 753 -11.72 -37.19 -23.10
N ARG A 754 -12.23 -37.26 -24.34
CA ARG A 754 -13.26 -38.21 -24.74
C ARG A 754 -12.62 -39.43 -25.39
N SER A 755 -12.97 -40.63 -24.94
CA SER A 755 -12.80 -41.83 -25.76
C SER A 755 -13.68 -41.75 -27.02
N SER A 756 -13.42 -42.59 -28.01
CA SER A 756 -14.16 -42.62 -29.28
C SER A 756 -15.67 -42.86 -29.14
N ASP A 757 -16.14 -43.29 -27.97
CA ASP A 757 -17.55 -43.49 -27.59
C ASP A 757 -18.15 -42.33 -26.76
N GLY A 758 -17.38 -41.28 -26.46
CA GLY A 758 -17.87 -40.05 -25.84
C GLY A 758 -17.77 -39.94 -24.32
N ARG A 759 -17.15 -40.91 -23.63
CA ARG A 759 -16.95 -40.93 -22.16
C ARG A 759 -15.63 -40.31 -21.71
N LEU A 760 -15.55 -39.93 -20.43
CA LEU A 760 -14.33 -39.37 -19.81
C LEU A 760 -13.22 -40.43 -19.76
N HIS A 761 -12.02 -40.11 -20.22
CA HIS A 761 -10.90 -41.04 -20.18
C HIS A 761 -10.36 -41.19 -18.73
N LEU A 762 -10.84 -42.19 -17.98
CA LEU A 762 -10.31 -42.53 -16.65
C LEU A 762 -9.13 -43.51 -16.77
N ASP A 763 -8.08 -43.37 -15.95
CA ASP A 763 -7.08 -44.44 -15.81
C ASP A 763 -7.69 -45.58 -14.97
N THR A 764 -8.07 -46.66 -15.65
CA THR A 764 -8.72 -47.86 -15.08
C THR A 764 -7.72 -48.91 -14.60
N SER A 765 -6.42 -48.60 -14.62
CA SER A 765 -5.40 -49.50 -14.07
C SER A 765 -5.62 -49.69 -12.56
N PRO A 766 -5.58 -50.93 -12.04
CA PRO A 766 -5.73 -51.19 -10.61
C PRO A 766 -4.68 -50.41 -9.81
N MET A 767 -5.09 -49.76 -8.70
CA MET A 767 -4.14 -49.05 -7.86
C MET A 767 -3.16 -50.06 -7.22
N PRO A 768 -1.83 -49.81 -7.25
CA PRO A 768 -0.86 -50.69 -6.63
C PRO A 768 -1.14 -50.87 -5.13
N ARG A 769 -1.01 -52.10 -4.61
CA ARG A 769 -1.14 -52.37 -3.17
C ARG A 769 -0.17 -51.49 -2.36
N GLY A 770 -0.71 -50.71 -1.43
CA GLY A 770 0.05 -49.76 -0.59
C GLY A 770 0.29 -48.38 -1.22
N ALA A 771 -0.36 -48.06 -2.35
CA ALA A 771 -0.37 -46.70 -2.89
C ALA A 771 -0.91 -45.71 -1.85
N ARG A 772 -0.24 -44.56 -1.69
CA ARG A 772 -0.69 -43.51 -0.77
C ARG A 772 -1.92 -42.79 -1.34
N HIS A 773 -2.78 -42.25 -0.48
CA HIS A 773 -4.02 -41.51 -0.81
C HIS A 773 -3.88 -40.43 -1.91
N ASN A 774 -2.67 -39.95 -2.17
CA ASN A 774 -2.36 -38.95 -3.19
C ASN A 774 -2.73 -39.42 -4.62
N GLU A 775 -2.65 -40.72 -4.93
CA GLU A 775 -3.00 -41.20 -6.29
C GLU A 775 -4.52 -41.20 -6.50
N LEU A 776 -5.30 -41.61 -5.49
CA LEU A 776 -6.77 -41.50 -5.51
C LEU A 776 -7.21 -40.03 -5.62
N LEU A 777 -6.63 -39.15 -4.78
CA LEU A 777 -6.91 -37.71 -4.84
C LEU A 777 -6.57 -37.12 -6.22
N ARG A 778 -5.42 -37.51 -6.79
CA ARG A 778 -5.00 -37.04 -8.11
C ARG A 778 -5.98 -37.45 -9.21
N ARG A 779 -6.46 -38.69 -9.19
CA ARG A 779 -7.47 -39.17 -10.17
C ARG A 779 -8.84 -38.53 -9.94
N ALA A 780 -9.24 -38.32 -8.70
CA ALA A 780 -10.49 -37.63 -8.35
C ALA A 780 -10.49 -36.17 -8.80
N VAL A 781 -9.42 -35.44 -8.50
CA VAL A 781 -9.21 -34.05 -8.95
C VAL A 781 -9.17 -33.97 -10.48
N TYR A 782 -8.57 -34.95 -11.13
CA TYR A 782 -8.57 -35.05 -12.60
C TYR A 782 -9.99 -35.19 -13.16
N VAL A 783 -10.83 -36.05 -12.57
CA VAL A 783 -12.23 -36.24 -13.00
C VAL A 783 -13.04 -34.95 -12.87
N VAL A 784 -12.99 -34.27 -11.72
CA VAL A 784 -13.80 -33.06 -11.51
C VAL A 784 -13.30 -31.90 -12.34
N ALA A 785 -11.98 -31.72 -12.49
CA ALA A 785 -11.42 -30.67 -13.33
C ALA A 785 -11.76 -30.89 -14.82
N ALA A 786 -11.71 -32.14 -15.29
CA ALA A 786 -12.12 -32.49 -16.65
C ALA A 786 -13.64 -32.28 -16.84
N ALA A 787 -14.47 -32.67 -15.86
CA ALA A 787 -15.90 -32.51 -15.92
C ALA A 787 -16.36 -31.04 -15.93
N THR A 788 -15.73 -30.16 -15.13
CA THR A 788 -15.97 -28.71 -15.19
C THR A 788 -15.60 -28.16 -16.56
N ALA A 789 -14.43 -28.52 -17.08
CA ALA A 789 -13.92 -28.01 -18.36
C ALA A 789 -14.79 -28.46 -19.55
N MET A 790 -15.44 -29.62 -19.46
CA MET A 790 -16.30 -30.18 -20.51
C MET A 790 -17.80 -29.96 -20.28
N ASN A 791 -18.18 -29.31 -19.18
CA ASN A 791 -19.58 -29.10 -18.77
C ASN A 791 -20.40 -30.39 -18.77
N LEU A 792 -19.85 -31.46 -18.19
CA LEU A 792 -20.50 -32.77 -18.17
C LEU A 792 -21.64 -32.83 -17.14
N PRO A 793 -22.68 -33.63 -17.42
CA PRO A 793 -23.76 -33.83 -16.47
C PRO A 793 -23.27 -34.59 -15.23
N GLN A 794 -23.88 -34.29 -14.09
CA GLN A 794 -23.54 -34.89 -12.79
C GLN A 794 -23.56 -36.43 -12.81
N SER A 795 -24.39 -37.07 -13.64
CA SER A 795 -24.46 -38.53 -13.80
C SER A 795 -23.15 -39.17 -14.29
N ASP A 796 -22.40 -38.46 -15.12
CA ASP A 796 -21.14 -38.97 -15.69
C ASP A 796 -20.01 -38.85 -14.66
N ILE A 797 -20.06 -37.81 -13.83
CA ILE A 797 -19.15 -37.61 -12.69
C ILE A 797 -19.43 -38.67 -11.62
N ASP A 798 -20.70 -38.90 -11.30
CA ASP A 798 -21.12 -39.93 -10.34
C ASP A 798 -20.62 -41.31 -10.78
N SER A 799 -20.77 -41.65 -12.08
CA SER A 799 -20.29 -42.92 -12.65
C SER A 799 -18.75 -43.05 -12.58
N ALA A 800 -18.02 -41.97 -12.88
CA ALA A 800 -16.56 -41.95 -12.78
C ALA A 800 -16.07 -42.09 -11.33
N PHE A 801 -16.80 -41.54 -10.37
CA PHE A 801 -16.52 -41.69 -8.94
C PHE A 801 -16.87 -43.08 -8.41
N ASP A 802 -17.92 -43.71 -8.93
CA ASP A 802 -18.22 -45.12 -8.66
C ASP A 802 -17.09 -46.03 -9.15
N GLU A 803 -16.55 -45.75 -10.34
CA GLU A 803 -15.41 -46.47 -10.89
C GLU A 803 -14.13 -46.26 -10.07
N LEU A 804 -13.81 -45.01 -9.68
CA LEU A 804 -12.68 -44.73 -8.77
C LEU A 804 -12.82 -45.43 -7.42
N ARG A 805 -14.04 -45.52 -6.86
CA ARG A 805 -14.30 -46.30 -5.64
C ARG A 805 -14.00 -47.77 -5.82
N SER A 806 -14.34 -48.35 -6.97
CA SER A 806 -14.01 -49.76 -7.26
C SER A 806 -12.50 -49.99 -7.44
N LEU A 807 -11.76 -48.99 -7.94
CA LEU A 807 -10.32 -49.06 -8.20
C LEU A 807 -9.46 -48.78 -6.96
N ALA A 808 -10.03 -48.17 -5.92
CA ALA A 808 -9.36 -47.89 -4.65
C ALA A 808 -8.99 -49.18 -3.88
N GLY A 809 -9.56 -50.33 -4.22
CA GLY A 809 -9.10 -51.64 -3.71
C GLY A 809 -9.07 -51.75 -2.18
N ASP A 810 -7.86 -51.89 -1.62
CA ASP A 810 -7.60 -52.12 -0.18
C ASP A 810 -7.58 -50.81 0.67
N HIS A 811 -7.92 -49.65 0.10
CA HIS A 811 -7.99 -48.38 0.85
C HIS A 811 -9.10 -48.39 1.91
N ASP A 812 -8.91 -47.63 3.00
CA ASP A 812 -9.97 -47.45 4.00
C ASP A 812 -11.19 -46.80 3.34
N ARG A 813 -12.37 -47.37 3.61
CA ARG A 813 -13.61 -46.97 2.94
C ARG A 813 -14.04 -45.56 3.36
N LYS A 814 -13.85 -45.16 4.62
CA LYS A 814 -14.20 -43.82 5.09
C LYS A 814 -13.25 -42.77 4.51
N ASP A 815 -11.95 -43.08 4.45
CA ASP A 815 -10.96 -42.18 3.84
C ASP A 815 -11.16 -42.05 2.33
N THR A 816 -11.52 -43.14 1.63
CA THR A 816 -11.85 -43.11 0.21
C THR A 816 -13.03 -42.17 -0.07
N GLU A 817 -14.10 -42.28 0.73
CA GLU A 817 -15.27 -41.40 0.61
C GLU A 817 -14.94 -39.93 0.93
N HIS A 818 -14.12 -39.67 1.96
CA HIS A 818 -13.67 -38.31 2.27
C HIS A 818 -12.83 -37.68 1.15
N VAL A 819 -11.89 -38.43 0.56
CA VAL A 819 -11.05 -37.93 -0.54
C VAL A 819 -11.88 -37.57 -1.76
N LEU A 820 -12.87 -38.39 -2.12
CA LEU A 820 -13.74 -38.13 -3.26
C LEU A 820 -14.72 -36.98 -2.97
N GLU A 821 -15.25 -36.90 -1.76
CA GLU A 821 -16.13 -35.82 -1.32
C GLU A 821 -15.40 -34.46 -1.31
N ASP A 822 -14.19 -34.40 -0.76
CA ASP A 822 -13.38 -33.20 -0.75
C ASP A 822 -12.99 -32.77 -2.16
N ALA A 823 -12.64 -33.70 -3.04
CA ALA A 823 -12.37 -33.39 -4.44
C ALA A 823 -13.60 -32.80 -5.15
N ALA A 824 -14.79 -33.36 -4.93
CA ALA A 824 -16.04 -32.84 -5.50
C ALA A 824 -16.35 -31.42 -5.01
N ARG A 825 -16.29 -31.21 -3.69
CA ARG A 825 -16.61 -29.93 -3.04
C ARG A 825 -15.66 -28.83 -3.47
N ASN A 826 -14.36 -29.12 -3.56
CA ASN A 826 -13.35 -28.14 -3.97
C ASN A 826 -13.55 -27.63 -5.41
N TYR A 827 -14.27 -28.37 -6.24
CA TYR A 827 -14.61 -28.00 -7.62
C TYR A 827 -16.10 -27.67 -7.82
N GLY A 828 -16.86 -27.49 -6.72
CA GLY A 828 -18.24 -27.03 -6.76
C GLY A 828 -19.28 -28.07 -7.19
N PHE A 829 -18.93 -29.36 -7.21
CA PHE A 829 -19.86 -30.44 -7.58
C PHE A 829 -20.52 -31.07 -6.35
N GLN A 830 -21.73 -31.59 -6.54
CA GLN A 830 -22.47 -32.29 -5.49
C GLN A 830 -21.97 -33.74 -5.37
N TYR A 831 -21.38 -34.11 -4.24
CA TYR A 831 -20.99 -35.49 -3.99
C TYR A 831 -22.18 -36.33 -3.52
N ARG A 832 -22.42 -37.48 -4.16
CA ARG A 832 -23.46 -38.44 -3.75
C ARG A 832 -22.80 -39.70 -3.21
N ARG A 833 -22.90 -39.90 -1.89
CA ARG A 833 -22.51 -41.16 -1.25
C ARG A 833 -23.48 -42.27 -1.69
N PRO A 834 -22.99 -43.48 -2.04
CA PRO A 834 -23.87 -44.61 -2.31
C PRO A 834 -24.67 -44.97 -1.05
N ARG A 835 -25.96 -45.30 -1.20
CA ARG A 835 -26.80 -45.78 -0.09
C ARG A 835 -26.21 -47.09 0.47
N THR A 836 -25.78 -47.07 1.72
CA THR A 836 -25.36 -48.26 2.46
C THR A 836 -26.55 -48.81 3.26
N ASP A 837 -26.97 -50.04 2.97
CA ASP A 837 -28.05 -50.75 3.69
C ASP A 837 -27.61 -51.29 5.07
N ASN A 838 -26.66 -50.65 5.77
CA ASN A 838 -26.22 -51.12 7.08
C ASN A 838 -26.09 -49.96 8.10
N PRO A 839 -26.90 -49.90 9.17
CA PRO A 839 -26.98 -48.75 10.06
C PRO A 839 -25.83 -48.57 11.07
N ASN A 840 -24.76 -49.38 10.99
CA ASN A 840 -23.69 -49.40 12.00
C ASN A 840 -22.28 -49.09 11.45
N ASP A 841 -22.15 -48.47 10.27
CA ASP A 841 -20.88 -47.95 9.74
C ASP A 841 -20.72 -46.43 9.88
#